data_AF-A0A8C9RST9-F1
#
_entry.id   AF-A0A8C9RST9-F1
#
_cell.length_a   1.000
_cell.length_b   1.000
_cell.length_c   1.000
_cell.angle_alpha   90.00
_cell.angle_beta   90.00
_cell.angle_gamma   90.00
#
_symmetry.space_group_name_H-M   'P 1'
#
loop_
_entity.id
_entity.type
_entity.pdbx_description
1 polymer ?
#
loop_
_entity_poly.entity_id
_entity_poly.type
_entity_poly.pdbx_seq_one_letter_code
_entity_poly.pdbx_strand_id
1 'polypeptide(L)'
;MASGAGWQQYYSPLGNASSGSGKYNPSGITMEYTQDLHLKMSKKIAQLTKVIYALNTKNDEHEAAIQTLKEAHEEEVQQILSETREKIMQYKSKITDEMDLKRRIQSLEESMELHERMKRQALAEFEAYRQRVEDMQLCTEAQHTQRVVTMSREVEEMRRSFEDKLRSFGQAQAQWEQEKRQALEELRAAHRQEVQELLRSHQSQNASHSKDQEKLGQLHKAEVEALTERVEELKQDKKRLVEEYEAKLSKAQAFYERELEAMKRTQQLTAENLLAWKKTEAELRKEFQAQEAALQKTLGKLRAELQRVQEEARESREKSHKLQASLSSAENTIKVRLHKQLDEATQDAEIAEIRQKETECELEATRDRVQQQATEILLKASHIGSLQATQMTHEAAIRDLESEKARLKDKVLRMEEERGALQSKSQALDERQRQQILSLEKVLCVCVTVKGLYEEEAAHFKEAQTRALEELSKKHRATLESTQNEAEREKNRLLAEMEQRFEKERLSLEEQKTYLRQQLDSLREELTGKLNSANQEVSRLQELVRQGEQGLGSAEGHISSLKEAQEKLLIELDATRSRLRETSNLLTALQQQHEAKLVSIKEEEKLKIDKVALELELKWTETLRQECKKLREELREEHEEDKRTTLVQLTQTKEQEMSAAREGWQRKVEDLLEQISLLKQSLEMQLSQSQNSLQQLQAQFNQEREHLSQQLQELELEHQRREHRLQEAHCCALQDLEEELEERLRQQHHMELQSLREAHRQSIETLRQQSEQELQTLRFELEDEGKAMLASLRSELNHLHASAIEHLRQTHQQETAAAKLELENALEQSRQQERELLGRIADLQEEVTRRKNHIADLDHEIHTLNENISTLTKELELKGKEVLKIRSEANQQIRAHEQDLTKKHEREMAEMNAVHNREAQNMLSDFNKAQELLKDKISALQILLEATEEKFRNRESRPEDLQVIAELKEMVAERESLVKKLVDDKKFYQLELVNRETNFNKVFNASPNVGVINPLIKQKRKNDKSANRFSSSPNLRALEAGGTGSGPPPPPSRLEPIPNSPIHQLELNPSKPLPPPTPPTEPKKFMSPPEMENSPVASPDPQRQEWFAQYFTF
;
A
#
# COMPACT_ATOMS: atom_id res chain seq x y z
N MET A 1 78.51 123.79 27.36
CA MET A 1 77.75 124.89 28.02
C MET A 1 78.42 125.06 29.39
N ALA A 2 79.12 126.16 29.72
CA ALA A 2 78.64 127.54 29.93
C ALA A 2 77.84 127.68 31.25
N SER A 3 78.08 128.61 32.19
CA SER A 3 79.13 129.65 32.41
C SER A 3 79.07 130.13 33.89
N GLY A 4 80.05 130.85 34.49
CA GLY A 4 81.42 131.16 34.06
C GLY A 4 81.95 132.54 34.50
N ALA A 5 83.21 132.61 34.98
CA ALA A 5 84.15 133.75 34.98
C ALA A 5 84.04 134.92 36.03
N GLY A 6 85.21 135.38 36.50
CA GLY A 6 85.45 136.60 37.30
C GLY A 6 86.94 136.75 37.69
N TRP A 7 87.54 137.95 37.61
CA TRP A 7 89.02 138.18 37.66
C TRP A 7 89.41 139.51 38.36
N GLN A 8 90.74 139.68 38.57
CA GLN A 8 91.50 140.94 38.78
C GLN A 8 91.68 141.54 40.20
N GLN A 9 92.40 142.68 40.26
CA GLN A 9 93.58 142.89 41.13
C GLN A 9 93.70 144.33 41.68
N TYR A 10 94.44 144.45 42.80
CA TYR A 10 95.27 145.59 43.26
C TYR A 10 94.62 146.98 43.53
N TYR A 11 94.94 147.57 44.70
CA TYR A 11 95.71 148.83 44.79
C TYR A 11 96.20 149.10 46.24
N SER A 12 97.18 150.00 46.42
CA SER A 12 97.74 150.49 47.70
C SER A 12 98.28 151.92 47.52
N PRO A 13 98.25 152.82 48.53
CA PRO A 13 99.50 153.54 48.90
C PRO A 13 99.61 154.20 50.33
N LEU A 14 100.87 154.40 50.79
CA LEU A 14 101.43 155.46 51.71
C LEU A 14 100.79 155.75 53.10
N GLY A 15 101.50 156.27 54.13
CA GLY A 15 102.94 156.52 54.38
C GLY A 15 103.24 157.66 55.41
N ASN A 16 104.22 157.49 56.33
CA ASN A 16 105.07 158.46 57.13
C ASN A 16 104.51 159.80 57.71
N ALA A 17 105.10 160.48 58.73
CA ALA A 17 106.08 160.23 59.82
C ALA A 17 106.19 161.51 60.71
N SER A 18 106.89 161.48 61.87
CA SER A 18 107.46 162.69 62.54
C SER A 18 108.54 162.34 63.61
N SER A 19 109.24 163.33 64.19
CA SER A 19 110.40 163.16 65.08
C SER A 19 110.55 164.28 66.14
N GLY A 20 111.42 164.11 67.15
CA GLY A 20 111.77 165.16 68.10
C GLY A 20 112.97 164.82 69.01
N SER A 21 113.79 165.82 69.39
CA SER A 21 114.96 165.67 70.26
C SER A 21 115.31 166.98 70.99
N GLY A 22 116.08 166.92 72.10
CA GLY A 22 116.53 168.12 72.80
C GLY A 22 117.47 167.88 73.98
N LYS A 23 118.43 168.79 74.18
CA LYS A 23 119.31 168.96 75.36
C LYS A 23 119.49 170.45 75.62
N TYR A 24 119.50 170.90 76.87
CA TYR A 24 120.05 172.20 77.29
C TYR A 24 120.54 172.17 78.75
N ASN A 25 121.32 173.19 79.14
CA ASN A 25 122.03 173.31 80.43
C ASN A 25 122.08 174.81 80.85
N PRO A 26 122.79 175.23 81.91
CA PRO A 26 122.23 175.59 83.22
C PRO A 26 122.25 177.11 83.52
N SER A 27 121.65 177.53 84.65
CA SER A 27 122.18 178.63 85.47
C SER A 27 121.51 178.72 86.85
N GLY A 28 122.27 179.12 87.87
CA GLY A 28 121.91 178.97 89.28
C GLY A 28 121.02 180.04 89.91
N ILE A 29 120.75 179.86 91.21
CA ILE A 29 120.55 180.92 92.22
C ILE A 29 121.20 180.43 93.52
N THR A 30 121.94 181.32 94.19
CA THR A 30 122.59 181.06 95.49
C THR A 30 121.76 181.62 96.64
N MET A 31 121.52 180.80 97.67
CA MET A 31 121.32 181.29 99.04
C MET A 31 122.06 180.38 100.01
N GLU A 32 122.86 180.98 100.89
CA GLU A 32 123.62 180.27 101.92
C GLU A 32 122.70 179.84 103.06
N TYR A 33 122.53 178.53 103.28
CA TYR A 33 122.02 178.01 104.56
C TYR A 33 122.72 176.68 104.90
N THR A 34 123.69 176.82 105.81
CA THR A 34 124.44 175.80 106.59
C THR A 34 124.46 174.33 106.11
N GLN A 35 125.68 173.84 105.89
CA GLN A 35 126.06 172.54 105.32
C GLN A 35 125.40 171.28 105.95
N ASP A 36 124.89 171.38 107.18
CA ASP A 36 124.20 170.29 107.90
C ASP A 36 122.75 170.03 107.40
N LEU A 37 122.08 171.02 106.78
CA LEU A 37 120.72 170.83 106.26
C LEU A 37 120.69 170.02 104.96
N HIS A 38 121.62 170.31 104.04
CA HIS A 38 121.69 169.64 102.73
C HIS A 38 121.88 168.12 102.88
N LEU A 39 122.74 167.69 103.81
CA LEU A 39 123.05 166.28 104.05
C LEU A 39 121.83 165.49 104.60
N LYS A 40 120.92 166.18 105.32
CA LYS A 40 119.65 165.64 105.79
C LYS A 40 118.62 165.51 104.67
N MET A 41 118.58 166.45 103.72
CA MET A 41 117.77 166.31 102.50
C MET A 41 118.26 165.17 101.62
N SER A 42 119.57 165.07 101.33
CA SER A 42 120.13 164.02 100.47
C SER A 42 119.82 162.61 101.01
N LYS A 43 119.89 162.40 102.33
CA LYS A 43 119.49 161.13 102.95
C LYS A 43 117.99 160.82 102.77
N LYS A 44 117.10 161.81 102.90
CA LYS A 44 115.66 161.63 102.64
C LYS A 44 115.36 161.35 101.17
N ILE A 45 116.02 162.03 100.24
CA ILE A 45 115.90 161.78 98.79
C ILE A 45 116.37 160.35 98.47
N ALA A 46 117.50 159.90 99.02
CA ALA A 46 117.98 158.53 98.82
C ALA A 46 117.04 157.47 99.42
N GLN A 47 116.46 157.73 100.60
CA GLN A 47 115.44 156.85 101.18
C GLN A 47 114.17 156.78 100.32
N LEU A 48 113.65 157.93 99.86
CA LEU A 48 112.50 157.98 98.95
C LEU A 48 112.79 157.26 97.64
N THR A 49 113.97 157.48 97.04
CA THR A 49 114.38 156.81 95.79
C THR A 49 114.44 155.29 95.96
N LYS A 50 114.97 154.79 97.10
CA LYS A 50 115.00 153.35 97.40
C LYS A 50 113.60 152.76 97.61
N VAL A 51 112.69 153.51 98.25
CA VAL A 51 111.29 153.09 98.43
C VAL A 51 110.53 153.10 97.10
N ILE A 52 110.73 154.11 96.25
CA ILE A 52 110.14 154.19 94.91
C ILE A 52 110.65 153.04 94.04
N TYR A 53 111.96 152.75 94.04
CA TYR A 53 112.50 151.62 93.30
C TYR A 53 111.89 150.29 93.78
N ALA A 54 111.83 150.05 95.09
CA ALA A 54 111.26 148.83 95.65
C ALA A 54 109.74 148.71 95.41
N LEU A 55 109.01 149.82 95.36
CA LEU A 55 107.59 149.83 94.98
C LEU A 55 107.40 149.57 93.49
N ASN A 56 108.23 150.17 92.63
CA ASN A 56 108.18 149.95 91.18
C ASN A 56 108.53 148.50 90.84
N THR A 57 109.66 147.96 91.32
CA THR A 57 110.01 146.55 91.08
C THR A 57 108.91 145.59 91.56
N LYS A 58 108.27 145.89 92.69
CA LYS A 58 107.13 145.09 93.17
C LYS A 58 105.86 145.28 92.31
N ASN A 59 105.65 146.45 91.73
CA ASN A 59 104.59 146.69 90.75
C ASN A 59 104.87 145.95 89.43
N ASP A 60 106.11 145.98 88.95
CA ASP A 60 106.57 145.24 87.76
C ASP A 60 106.42 143.72 87.98
N GLU A 61 106.77 143.21 89.18
CA GLU A 61 106.51 141.82 89.61
C GLU A 61 105.00 141.49 89.64
N HIS A 62 104.15 142.42 90.10
CA HIS A 62 102.70 142.24 90.09
C HIS A 62 102.10 142.29 88.67
N GLU A 63 102.58 143.17 87.79
CA GLU A 63 102.14 143.23 86.40
C GLU A 63 102.58 141.99 85.62
N ALA A 64 103.80 141.48 85.86
CA ALA A 64 104.27 140.21 85.32
C ALA A 64 103.42 139.02 85.80
N ALA A 65 103.10 138.95 87.10
CA ALA A 65 102.25 137.90 87.67
C ALA A 65 100.79 137.97 87.17
N ILE A 66 100.27 139.18 86.91
CA ILE A 66 98.97 139.37 86.26
C ILE A 66 99.03 138.91 84.79
N GLN A 67 100.14 139.15 84.09
CA GLN A 67 100.28 138.77 82.69
C GLN A 67 100.38 137.25 82.51
N THR A 68 101.19 136.55 83.32
CA THR A 68 101.25 135.08 83.28
C THR A 68 99.93 134.42 83.68
N LEU A 69 99.14 135.04 84.58
CA LEU A 69 97.81 134.56 84.92
C LEU A 69 96.79 134.74 83.78
N LYS A 70 96.89 135.81 82.97
CA LYS A 70 96.08 135.94 81.75
C LYS A 70 96.46 134.89 80.72
N GLU A 71 97.76 134.69 80.48
CA GLU A 71 98.27 133.73 79.52
C GLU A 71 97.82 132.31 79.86
N ALA A 72 97.92 131.91 81.13
CA ALA A 72 97.37 130.64 81.62
C ALA A 72 95.84 130.51 81.41
N HIS A 73 95.06 131.57 81.70
CA HIS A 73 93.62 131.54 81.44
C HIS A 73 93.26 131.54 79.94
N GLU A 74 94.07 132.17 79.08
CA GLU A 74 93.89 132.10 77.62
C GLU A 74 94.22 130.70 77.08
N GLU A 75 95.21 130.01 77.65
CA GLU A 75 95.49 128.60 77.37
C GLU A 75 94.36 127.66 77.84
N GLU A 76 93.85 127.83 79.07
CA GLU A 76 92.69 127.09 79.59
C GLU A 76 91.45 127.28 78.69
N VAL A 77 91.16 128.52 78.27
CA VAL A 77 90.04 128.81 77.36
C VAL A 77 90.26 128.17 75.99
N GLN A 78 91.49 128.17 75.46
CA GLN A 78 91.78 127.49 74.20
C GLN A 78 91.65 125.96 74.29
N GLN A 79 92.06 125.34 75.41
CA GLN A 79 91.85 123.90 75.64
C GLN A 79 90.36 123.56 75.75
N ILE A 80 89.58 124.34 76.50
CA ILE A 80 88.12 124.13 76.60
C ILE A 80 87.47 124.27 75.21
N LEU A 81 87.94 125.20 74.37
CA LEU A 81 87.46 125.36 73.00
C LEU A 81 87.90 124.24 72.05
N SER A 82 89.07 123.62 72.22
CA SER A 82 89.47 122.45 71.41
C SER A 82 88.70 121.20 71.83
N GLU A 83 88.61 120.92 73.14
CA GLU A 83 87.85 119.78 73.68
C GLU A 83 86.36 119.84 73.31
N THR A 84 85.73 121.03 73.37
CA THR A 84 84.32 121.17 72.99
C THR A 84 84.11 121.00 71.48
N ARG A 85 85.03 121.49 70.63
CA ARG A 85 85.01 121.22 69.18
C ARG A 85 85.15 119.73 68.88
N GLU A 86 86.06 119.03 69.55
CA GLU A 86 86.26 117.60 69.35
C GLU A 86 85.02 116.81 69.79
N LYS A 87 84.47 117.08 70.98
CA LYS A 87 83.22 116.47 71.47
C LYS A 87 82.07 116.72 70.49
N ILE A 88 81.95 117.92 69.91
CA ILE A 88 80.98 118.23 68.85
C ILE A 88 81.21 117.41 67.57
N MET A 89 82.46 117.20 67.14
CA MET A 89 82.76 116.33 65.99
C MET A 89 82.42 114.86 66.28
N GLN A 90 82.77 114.35 67.46
CA GLN A 90 82.41 112.99 67.88
C GLN A 90 80.89 112.77 67.93
N TYR A 91 80.12 113.75 68.43
CA TYR A 91 78.65 113.68 68.38
C TYR A 91 78.11 113.77 66.94
N LYS A 92 78.69 114.60 66.06
CA LYS A 92 78.30 114.64 64.65
C LYS A 92 78.55 113.32 63.93
N SER A 93 79.69 112.66 64.17
CA SER A 93 79.97 111.32 63.64
C SER A 93 78.90 110.32 64.09
N LYS A 94 78.64 110.24 65.40
CA LYS A 94 77.62 109.34 65.96
C LYS A 94 76.22 109.59 65.38
N ILE A 95 75.88 110.84 65.07
CA ILE A 95 74.62 111.19 64.40
C ILE A 95 74.60 110.71 62.94
N THR A 96 75.70 110.84 62.18
CA THR A 96 75.77 110.27 60.82
C THR A 96 75.75 108.73 60.85
N ASP A 97 76.45 108.11 61.79
CA ASP A 97 76.48 106.66 61.97
C ASP A 97 75.07 106.12 62.33
N GLU A 98 74.34 106.82 63.21
CA GLU A 98 72.93 106.53 63.51
C GLU A 98 72.01 106.72 62.30
N MET A 99 72.23 107.74 61.46
CA MET A 99 71.44 107.96 60.24
C MET A 99 71.69 106.86 59.20
N ASP A 100 72.91 106.35 59.10
CA ASP A 100 73.28 105.29 58.17
C ASP A 100 72.76 103.93 58.64
N LEU A 101 72.80 103.66 59.95
CA LEU A 101 72.13 102.51 60.55
C LEU A 101 70.61 102.56 60.34
N LYS A 102 69.96 103.71 60.54
CA LYS A 102 68.51 103.87 60.28
C LYS A 102 68.16 103.62 58.80
N ARG A 103 68.95 104.18 57.86
CA ARG A 103 68.78 103.90 56.42
C ARG A 103 68.99 102.42 56.08
N ARG A 104 69.96 101.76 56.71
CA ARG A 104 70.22 100.32 56.50
C ARG A 104 69.12 99.43 57.07
N ILE A 105 68.57 99.79 58.23
CA ILE A 105 67.41 99.10 58.83
C ILE A 105 66.20 99.21 57.92
N GLN A 106 65.84 100.41 57.46
CA GLN A 106 64.72 100.64 56.52
C GLN A 106 64.87 99.82 55.24
N SER A 107 66.06 99.81 54.62
CA SER A 107 66.33 99.00 53.43
C SER A 107 66.22 97.49 53.68
N LEU A 108 66.53 97.01 54.89
CA LEU A 108 66.34 95.61 55.27
C LEU A 108 64.86 95.30 55.53
N GLU A 109 64.13 96.17 56.22
CA GLU A 109 62.68 96.06 56.46
C GLU A 109 61.90 96.02 55.14
N GLU A 110 62.17 96.92 54.20
CA GLU A 110 61.60 96.93 52.84
C GLU A 110 61.89 95.61 52.09
N SER A 111 63.12 95.10 52.18
CA SER A 111 63.50 93.83 51.54
C SER A 111 62.82 92.61 52.18
N MET A 112 62.61 92.63 53.51
CA MET A 112 61.86 91.60 54.23
C MET A 112 60.39 91.65 53.86
N GLU A 113 59.75 92.82 53.83
CA GLU A 113 58.36 92.94 53.38
C GLU A 113 58.18 92.45 51.94
N LEU A 114 59.11 92.78 51.03
CA LEU A 114 59.08 92.30 49.65
C LEU A 114 59.20 90.76 49.60
N HIS A 115 60.14 90.18 50.34
CA HIS A 115 60.30 88.72 50.41
C HIS A 115 59.07 88.04 51.04
N GLU A 116 58.45 88.64 52.07
CA GLU A 116 57.19 88.11 52.60
C GLU A 116 56.02 88.24 51.62
N ARG A 117 55.92 89.35 50.85
CA ARG A 117 54.93 89.52 49.80
C ARG A 117 55.09 88.43 48.73
N MET A 118 56.32 88.21 48.25
CA MET A 118 56.63 87.12 47.31
C MET A 118 56.32 85.74 47.88
N LYS A 119 56.63 85.48 49.17
CA LYS A 119 56.27 84.23 49.85
C LYS A 119 54.76 84.03 49.95
N ARG A 120 53.99 85.08 50.27
CA ARG A 120 52.52 85.04 50.30
C ARG A 120 51.93 84.80 48.91
N GLN A 121 52.50 85.41 47.87
CA GLN A 121 52.10 85.18 46.47
C GLN A 121 52.38 83.74 46.04
N ALA A 122 53.60 83.23 46.24
CA ALA A 122 53.95 81.85 45.90
C ALA A 122 53.10 80.80 46.65
N LEU A 123 52.74 81.05 47.92
CA LEU A 123 51.82 80.19 48.67
C LEU A 123 50.40 80.26 48.09
N ALA A 124 49.86 81.44 47.79
CA ALA A 124 48.53 81.59 47.19
C ALA A 124 48.46 80.99 45.77
N GLU A 125 49.54 81.07 44.99
CA GLU A 125 49.65 80.42 43.67
C GLU A 125 49.73 78.90 43.81
N PHE A 126 50.43 78.38 44.82
CA PHE A 126 50.47 76.94 45.11
C PHE A 126 49.11 76.41 45.61
N GLU A 127 48.42 77.14 46.48
CA GLU A 127 47.07 76.83 46.94
C GLU A 127 46.06 76.85 45.77
N ALA A 128 46.12 77.87 44.91
CA ALA A 128 45.28 77.96 43.72
C ALA A 128 45.61 76.88 42.67
N TYR A 129 46.88 76.47 42.52
CA TYR A 129 47.26 75.35 41.67
C TYR A 129 46.74 74.03 42.23
N ARG A 130 46.93 73.79 43.54
CA ARG A 130 46.41 72.61 44.24
C ARG A 130 44.89 72.51 44.09
N GLN A 131 44.16 73.60 44.33
CA GLN A 131 42.70 73.59 44.21
C GLN A 131 42.25 73.29 42.78
N ARG A 132 42.93 73.83 41.74
CA ARG A 132 42.65 73.45 40.34
C ARG A 132 42.92 71.97 40.06
N VAL A 133 43.91 71.35 40.70
CA VAL A 133 44.19 69.91 40.56
C VAL A 133 43.11 69.08 41.27
N GLU A 134 42.67 69.48 42.46
CA GLU A 134 41.57 68.84 43.19
C GLU A 134 40.24 68.98 42.41
N ASP A 135 39.92 70.17 41.88
CA ASP A 135 38.76 70.41 41.00
C ASP A 135 38.84 69.59 39.70
N MET A 136 40.03 69.49 39.09
CA MET A 136 40.25 68.68 37.87
C MET A 136 40.04 67.19 38.16
N GLN A 137 40.57 66.69 39.28
CA GLN A 137 40.37 65.31 39.73
C GLN A 137 38.88 65.03 39.95
N LEU A 138 38.19 65.85 40.74
CA LEU A 138 36.73 65.74 40.94
C LEU A 138 35.94 65.80 39.63
N CYS A 139 36.34 66.64 38.67
CA CYS A 139 35.72 66.68 37.34
C CYS A 139 35.96 65.39 36.54
N THR A 140 37.15 64.80 36.61
CA THR A 140 37.41 63.51 35.95
C THR A 140 36.68 62.36 36.64
N GLU A 141 36.63 62.32 37.97
CA GLU A 141 35.88 61.32 38.75
C GLU A 141 34.37 61.44 38.50
N ALA A 142 33.83 62.65 38.42
CA ALA A 142 32.45 62.91 38.01
C ALA A 142 32.16 62.41 36.58
N GLN A 143 33.08 62.62 35.63
CA GLN A 143 32.93 62.08 34.28
C GLN A 143 33.06 60.54 34.24
N HIS A 144 33.96 59.94 35.01
CA HIS A 144 34.10 58.48 35.07
C HIS A 144 32.87 57.83 35.71
N THR A 145 32.39 58.35 36.84
CA THR A 145 31.15 57.87 37.49
C THR A 145 29.93 58.10 36.61
N GLN A 146 29.82 59.25 35.92
CA GLN A 146 28.74 59.48 34.96
C GLN A 146 28.75 58.47 33.81
N ARG A 147 29.94 58.17 33.21
CA ARG A 147 30.07 57.15 32.15
C ARG A 147 29.72 55.74 32.66
N VAL A 148 30.11 55.39 33.89
CA VAL A 148 29.73 54.12 34.51
C VAL A 148 28.23 54.04 34.77
N VAL A 149 27.58 55.15 35.15
CA VAL A 149 26.12 55.23 35.33
C VAL A 149 25.38 55.13 33.99
N THR A 150 25.85 55.78 32.92
CA THR A 150 25.22 55.61 31.59
C THR A 150 25.41 54.20 31.05
N MET A 151 26.60 53.60 31.16
CA MET A 151 26.83 52.21 30.76
C MET A 151 26.01 51.22 31.60
N SER A 152 25.91 51.41 32.92
CA SER A 152 25.03 50.60 33.78
C SER A 152 23.57 50.71 33.35
N ARG A 153 23.10 51.92 33.02
CA ARG A 153 21.74 52.18 32.52
C ARG A 153 21.50 51.52 31.16
N GLU A 154 22.44 51.62 30.22
CA GLU A 154 22.36 50.97 28.91
C GLU A 154 22.31 49.44 29.05
N VAL A 155 23.10 48.86 29.97
CA VAL A 155 23.06 47.43 30.30
C VAL A 155 21.72 47.05 30.95
N GLU A 156 21.15 47.87 31.82
CA GLU A 156 19.81 47.64 32.36
C GLU A 156 18.70 47.77 31.30
N GLU A 157 18.78 48.73 30.38
CA GLU A 157 17.80 48.90 29.29
C GLU A 157 17.90 47.76 28.27
N MET A 158 19.11 47.33 27.92
CA MET A 158 19.33 46.09 27.16
C MET A 158 18.75 44.87 27.89
N ARG A 159 19.05 44.71 29.19
CA ARG A 159 18.52 43.61 30.02
C ARG A 159 16.99 43.62 30.07
N ARG A 160 16.36 44.78 30.29
CA ARG A 160 14.89 44.93 30.22
C ARG A 160 14.37 44.50 28.85
N SER A 161 15.01 44.93 27.76
CA SER A 161 14.62 44.50 26.40
C SER A 161 14.75 42.99 26.19
N PHE A 162 15.72 42.31 26.82
CA PHE A 162 15.84 40.85 26.78
C PHE A 162 14.78 40.18 27.67
N GLU A 163 14.50 40.70 28.86
CA GLU A 163 13.42 40.19 29.72
C GLU A 163 12.02 40.40 29.11
N ASP A 164 11.81 41.49 28.37
CA ASP A 164 10.60 41.77 27.61
C ASP A 164 10.49 40.83 26.39
N LYS A 165 11.59 40.60 25.65
CA LYS A 165 11.64 39.61 24.56
C LYS A 165 11.36 38.19 25.07
N LEU A 166 11.96 37.80 26.20
CA LEU A 166 11.70 36.51 26.86
C LEU A 166 10.25 36.39 27.34
N ARG A 167 9.65 37.47 27.85
CA ARG A 167 8.21 37.50 28.19
C ARG A 167 7.32 37.40 26.94
N SER A 168 7.65 38.07 25.84
CA SER A 168 6.92 37.91 24.57
C SER A 168 7.08 36.51 23.96
N PHE A 169 8.26 35.90 24.08
CA PHE A 169 8.51 34.52 23.63
C PHE A 169 7.75 33.52 24.49
N GLY A 170 7.74 33.69 25.82
CA GLY A 170 6.93 32.86 26.73
C GLY A 170 5.42 33.02 26.50
N GLN A 171 4.95 34.23 26.15
CA GLN A 171 3.57 34.46 25.74
C GLN A 171 3.24 33.78 24.40
N ALA A 172 4.11 33.91 23.39
CA ALA A 172 3.96 33.23 22.10
C ALA A 172 4.01 31.70 22.24
N GLN A 173 4.89 31.16 23.09
CA GLN A 173 4.91 29.73 23.43
C GLN A 173 3.61 29.31 24.12
N ALA A 174 3.12 30.07 25.11
CA ALA A 174 1.87 29.76 25.80
C ALA A 174 0.65 29.81 24.85
N GLN A 175 0.63 30.76 23.92
CA GLN A 175 -0.35 30.84 22.83
C GLN A 175 -0.26 29.63 21.91
N TRP A 176 0.93 29.29 21.40
CA TRP A 176 1.11 28.15 20.51
C TRP A 176 0.82 26.80 21.18
N GLU A 177 1.12 26.66 22.48
CA GLU A 177 0.69 25.51 23.27
C GLU A 177 -0.82 25.49 23.51
N GLN A 178 -1.48 26.65 23.65
CA GLN A 178 -2.93 26.76 23.78
C GLN A 178 -3.62 26.41 22.45
N GLU A 179 -3.16 26.97 21.33
CA GLU A 179 -3.61 26.65 19.97
C GLU A 179 -3.40 25.16 19.67
N LYS A 180 -2.24 24.59 20.05
CA LYS A 180 -1.99 23.14 19.94
C LYS A 180 -2.94 22.31 20.82
N ARG A 181 -3.26 22.75 22.03
CA ARG A 181 -4.27 22.09 22.89
C ARG A 181 -5.66 22.17 22.26
N GLN A 182 -6.06 23.34 21.76
CA GLN A 182 -7.33 23.57 21.08
C GLN A 182 -7.45 22.74 19.81
N ALA A 183 -6.48 22.78 18.90
CA ALA A 183 -6.46 21.95 17.70
C ALA A 183 -6.47 20.43 17.99
N LEU A 184 -5.82 19.99 19.08
CA LEU A 184 -5.91 18.60 19.54
C LEU A 184 -7.29 18.28 20.15
N GLU A 185 -7.95 19.21 20.81
CA GLU A 185 -9.31 19.03 21.36
C GLU A 185 -10.39 19.10 20.28
N GLU A 186 -10.21 19.93 19.26
CA GLU A 186 -11.00 20.01 18.03
C GLU A 186 -10.83 18.73 17.21
N LEU A 187 -9.60 18.26 16.96
CA LEU A 187 -9.37 16.99 16.28
C LEU A 187 -9.96 15.80 17.07
N ARG A 188 -9.86 15.81 18.41
CA ARG A 188 -10.56 14.84 19.27
C ARG A 188 -12.08 15.03 19.24
N ALA A 189 -12.61 16.23 19.02
CA ALA A 189 -14.05 16.48 18.92
C ALA A 189 -14.59 16.01 17.57
N ALA A 190 -13.92 16.36 16.47
CA ALA A 190 -14.17 15.87 15.12
C ALA A 190 -14.10 14.35 15.06
N HIS A 191 -13.05 13.72 15.60
CA HIS A 191 -12.97 12.25 15.64
C HIS A 191 -14.04 11.62 16.56
N ARG A 192 -14.46 12.29 17.65
CA ARG A 192 -15.62 11.82 18.45
C ARG A 192 -16.95 11.99 17.71
N GLN A 193 -17.10 13.00 16.86
CA GLN A 193 -18.26 13.20 15.99
C GLN A 193 -18.27 12.16 14.87
N GLU A 194 -17.16 11.98 14.16
CA GLU A 194 -16.93 10.94 13.16
C GLU A 194 -17.22 9.54 13.72
N VAL A 195 -16.68 9.19 14.90
CA VAL A 195 -16.99 7.91 15.56
C VAL A 195 -18.47 7.82 15.95
N GLN A 196 -19.13 8.92 16.36
CA GLN A 196 -20.58 8.92 16.61
C GLN A 196 -21.40 8.82 15.32
N GLU A 197 -20.92 9.35 14.20
CA GLU A 197 -21.57 9.30 12.88
C GLU A 197 -21.35 7.94 12.22
N LEU A 198 -20.18 7.33 12.36
CA LEU A 198 -19.93 5.94 12.02
C LEU A 198 -20.76 4.99 12.89
N LEU A 199 -20.89 5.24 14.19
CA LEU A 199 -21.77 4.45 15.07
C LEU A 199 -23.25 4.65 14.73
N ARG A 200 -23.70 5.87 14.41
CA ARG A 200 -25.07 6.14 13.93
C ARG A 200 -25.32 5.53 12.55
N SER A 201 -24.34 5.61 11.64
CA SER A 201 -24.38 5.01 10.32
C SER A 201 -24.51 3.50 10.46
N HIS A 202 -23.60 2.85 11.18
CA HIS A 202 -23.64 1.42 11.49
C HIS A 202 -24.90 1.00 12.27
N GLN A 203 -25.44 1.83 13.17
CA GLN A 203 -26.75 1.57 13.80
C GLN A 203 -27.92 1.70 12.82
N SER A 204 -27.88 2.67 11.91
CA SER A 204 -28.91 2.86 10.87
C SER A 204 -28.84 1.77 9.78
N GLN A 205 -27.63 1.34 9.43
CA GLN A 205 -27.34 0.21 8.54
C GLN A 205 -27.73 -1.10 9.20
N ASN A 206 -27.44 -1.32 10.48
CA ASN A 206 -27.96 -2.49 11.20
C ASN A 206 -29.48 -2.43 11.37
N ALA A 207 -30.10 -1.24 11.46
CA ALA A 207 -31.55 -1.11 11.47
C ALA A 207 -32.18 -1.31 10.08
N SER A 208 -31.50 -0.97 8.98
CA SER A 208 -31.96 -1.30 7.63
C SER A 208 -31.71 -2.78 7.33
N HIS A 209 -30.49 -3.30 7.53
CA HIS A 209 -30.17 -4.71 7.40
C HIS A 209 -31.04 -5.60 8.28
N SER A 210 -31.36 -5.21 9.52
CA SER A 210 -32.33 -5.95 10.34
C SER A 210 -33.73 -5.95 9.73
N LYS A 211 -34.22 -4.81 9.23
CA LYS A 211 -35.51 -4.73 8.53
C LYS A 211 -35.52 -5.45 7.18
N ASP A 212 -34.40 -5.49 6.49
CA ASP A 212 -34.26 -6.11 5.17
C ASP A 212 -34.03 -7.62 5.31
N GLN A 213 -33.35 -8.06 6.36
CA GLN A 213 -33.30 -9.45 6.81
C GLN A 213 -34.64 -9.93 7.37
N GLU A 214 -35.41 -9.06 8.02
CA GLU A 214 -36.79 -9.34 8.44
C GLU A 214 -37.73 -9.44 7.23
N LYS A 215 -37.66 -8.52 6.27
CA LYS A 215 -38.38 -8.62 4.98
C LYS A 215 -37.98 -9.88 4.21
N LEU A 216 -36.69 -10.19 4.10
CA LEU A 216 -36.19 -11.38 3.42
C LEU A 216 -36.63 -12.65 4.17
N GLY A 217 -36.66 -12.62 5.50
CA GLY A 217 -37.23 -13.67 6.34
C GLY A 217 -38.74 -13.83 6.14
N GLN A 218 -39.49 -12.74 5.99
CA GLN A 218 -40.92 -12.75 5.67
C GLN A 218 -41.18 -13.24 4.23
N LEU A 219 -40.34 -12.87 3.26
CA LEU A 219 -40.42 -13.35 1.88
C LEU A 219 -40.07 -14.84 1.79
N HIS A 220 -38.94 -15.28 2.34
CA HIS A 220 -38.60 -16.70 2.41
C HIS A 220 -39.65 -17.49 3.20
N LYS A 221 -40.24 -16.92 4.25
CA LYS A 221 -41.35 -17.56 4.97
C LYS A 221 -42.59 -17.68 4.09
N ALA A 222 -42.98 -16.64 3.36
CA ALA A 222 -44.11 -16.68 2.43
C ALA A 222 -43.87 -17.62 1.25
N GLU A 223 -42.63 -17.72 0.74
CA GLU A 223 -42.24 -18.70 -0.27
C GLU A 223 -42.28 -20.13 0.29
N VAL A 224 -41.79 -20.36 1.51
CA VAL A 224 -41.87 -21.68 2.18
C VAL A 224 -43.33 -22.05 2.50
N GLU A 225 -44.17 -21.10 2.91
CA GLU A 225 -45.60 -21.31 3.14
C GLU A 225 -46.31 -21.63 1.80
N ALA A 226 -46.09 -20.86 0.73
CA ALA A 226 -46.64 -21.13 -0.60
C ALA A 226 -46.11 -22.43 -1.23
N LEU A 227 -44.85 -22.80 -1.01
CA LEU A 227 -44.29 -24.10 -1.42
C LEU A 227 -44.87 -25.25 -0.60
N THR A 228 -45.16 -25.03 0.69
CA THR A 228 -45.80 -26.03 1.55
C THR A 228 -47.26 -26.23 1.14
N GLU A 229 -48.01 -25.16 0.91
CA GLU A 229 -49.36 -25.21 0.32
C GLU A 229 -49.33 -25.94 -1.02
N ARG A 230 -48.40 -25.60 -1.92
CA ARG A 230 -48.28 -26.28 -3.22
C ARG A 230 -47.88 -27.76 -3.08
N VAL A 231 -47.11 -28.13 -2.06
CA VAL A 231 -46.81 -29.53 -1.72
C VAL A 231 -48.05 -30.25 -1.16
N GLU A 232 -48.89 -29.59 -0.36
CA GLU A 232 -50.16 -30.16 0.11
C GLU A 232 -51.21 -30.27 -1.00
N GLU A 233 -51.28 -29.32 -1.93
CA GLU A 233 -52.06 -29.45 -3.17
C GLU A 233 -51.60 -30.67 -3.98
N LEU A 234 -50.30 -30.80 -4.22
CA LEU A 234 -49.74 -31.95 -4.96
C LEU A 234 -49.91 -33.29 -4.21
N LYS A 235 -49.93 -33.28 -2.87
CA LYS A 235 -50.30 -34.46 -2.07
C LYS A 235 -51.79 -34.79 -2.20
N GLN A 236 -52.68 -33.80 -2.20
CA GLN A 236 -54.12 -33.99 -2.41
C GLN A 236 -54.43 -34.48 -3.83
N ASP A 237 -53.81 -33.91 -4.86
CA ASP A 237 -53.97 -34.35 -6.24
C ASP A 237 -53.34 -35.73 -6.47
N LYS A 238 -52.17 -36.03 -5.88
CA LYS A 238 -51.64 -37.39 -5.85
C LYS A 238 -52.61 -38.36 -5.18
N LYS A 239 -53.25 -37.97 -4.06
CA LYS A 239 -54.23 -38.80 -3.36
C LYS A 239 -55.48 -39.04 -4.23
N ARG A 240 -56.07 -37.99 -4.81
CA ARG A 240 -57.20 -38.09 -5.76
C ARG A 240 -56.85 -39.00 -6.95
N LEU A 241 -55.66 -38.84 -7.51
CA LEU A 241 -55.18 -39.63 -8.64
C LEU A 241 -54.97 -41.11 -8.25
N VAL A 242 -54.47 -41.39 -7.05
CA VAL A 242 -54.41 -42.76 -6.50
C VAL A 242 -55.81 -43.33 -6.27
N GLU A 243 -56.72 -42.59 -5.63
CA GLU A 243 -58.12 -43.01 -5.42
C GLU A 243 -58.85 -43.25 -6.75
N GLU A 244 -58.57 -42.45 -7.79
CA GLU A 244 -59.05 -42.67 -9.15
C GLU A 244 -58.45 -43.92 -9.81
N TYR A 245 -57.14 -44.16 -9.67
CA TYR A 245 -56.51 -45.36 -10.22
C TYR A 245 -56.93 -46.63 -9.46
N GLU A 246 -57.12 -46.57 -8.14
CA GLU A 246 -57.70 -47.64 -7.34
C GLU A 246 -59.16 -47.90 -7.71
N ALA A 247 -59.96 -46.85 -7.97
CA ALA A 247 -61.33 -47.01 -8.48
C ALA A 247 -61.37 -47.58 -9.91
N LYS A 248 -60.42 -47.22 -10.79
CA LYS A 248 -60.27 -47.79 -12.13
C LYS A 248 -59.80 -49.25 -12.06
N LEU A 249 -58.84 -49.56 -11.18
CA LEU A 249 -58.34 -50.91 -10.91
C LEU A 249 -59.44 -51.79 -10.33
N SER A 250 -60.21 -51.30 -9.34
CA SER A 250 -61.33 -52.03 -8.73
C SER A 250 -62.46 -52.28 -9.73
N LYS A 251 -62.75 -51.34 -10.65
CA LYS A 251 -63.67 -51.57 -11.77
C LYS A 251 -63.16 -52.64 -12.73
N ALA A 252 -61.87 -52.63 -13.06
CA ALA A 252 -61.24 -53.64 -13.91
C ALA A 252 -61.18 -55.02 -13.24
N GLN A 253 -60.85 -55.10 -11.95
CA GLN A 253 -60.91 -56.32 -11.14
C GLN A 253 -62.34 -56.85 -11.07
N ALA A 254 -63.33 -56.01 -10.79
CA ALA A 254 -64.74 -56.41 -10.77
C ALA A 254 -65.29 -56.82 -12.14
N PHE A 255 -64.63 -56.44 -13.24
CA PHE A 255 -64.85 -57.02 -14.56
C PHE A 255 -64.13 -58.39 -14.63
N TYR A 256 -62.82 -58.47 -14.44
CA TYR A 256 -62.04 -59.72 -14.51
C TYR A 256 -62.47 -60.84 -13.53
N GLU A 257 -63.04 -60.54 -12.37
CA GLU A 257 -63.63 -61.55 -11.47
C GLU A 257 -64.88 -62.20 -12.07
N ARG A 258 -65.74 -61.36 -12.66
CA ARG A 258 -66.96 -61.79 -13.34
C ARG A 258 -66.67 -62.40 -14.71
N GLU A 259 -65.62 -61.92 -15.38
CA GLU A 259 -64.82 -62.52 -16.48
C GLU A 259 -63.88 -63.67 -16.01
N LEU A 260 -64.04 -64.14 -14.77
CA LEU A 260 -63.72 -65.50 -14.32
C LEU A 260 -64.93 -66.37 -13.86
N GLU A 261 -66.13 -65.82 -13.65
CA GLU A 261 -67.29 -66.58 -13.13
C GLU A 261 -67.97 -67.54 -14.14
N ALA A 262 -68.47 -67.10 -15.31
CA ALA A 262 -69.05 -68.05 -16.29
C ALA A 262 -68.06 -68.77 -17.24
N MET A 263 -66.75 -68.53 -17.14
CA MET A 263 -65.70 -69.46 -17.50
C MET A 263 -65.90 -70.71 -16.66
N LYS A 264 -66.03 -70.54 -15.33
CA LYS A 264 -66.33 -71.64 -14.41
C LYS A 264 -67.73 -72.21 -14.66
N ARG A 265 -68.78 -71.39 -14.88
CA ARG A 265 -70.14 -71.91 -15.21
C ARG A 265 -70.19 -72.68 -16.53
N THR A 266 -69.49 -72.23 -17.57
CA THR A 266 -69.45 -72.90 -18.89
C THR A 266 -68.54 -74.13 -18.86
N GLN A 267 -67.41 -74.09 -18.14
CA GLN A 267 -66.61 -75.29 -17.85
C GLN A 267 -67.38 -76.32 -17.02
N GLN A 268 -68.20 -75.89 -16.05
CA GLN A 268 -69.13 -76.77 -15.34
C GLN A 268 -70.14 -77.39 -16.31
N LEU A 269 -70.77 -76.58 -17.18
CA LEU A 269 -71.70 -77.08 -18.19
C LEU A 269 -71.07 -78.11 -19.14
N THR A 270 -69.82 -77.87 -19.61
CA THR A 270 -69.11 -78.83 -20.47
C THR A 270 -68.66 -80.07 -19.70
N ALA A 271 -68.30 -79.96 -18.42
CA ALA A 271 -67.99 -81.10 -17.57
C ALA A 271 -69.24 -81.96 -17.27
N GLU A 272 -70.39 -81.36 -17.02
CA GLU A 272 -71.68 -82.04 -16.85
C GLU A 272 -72.11 -82.76 -18.15
N ASN A 273 -72.00 -82.09 -19.30
CA ASN A 273 -72.24 -82.69 -20.61
C ASN A 273 -71.28 -83.85 -20.92
N LEU A 274 -69.99 -83.74 -20.55
CA LEU A 274 -69.01 -84.82 -20.70
C LEU A 274 -69.31 -86.00 -19.75
N LEU A 275 -69.81 -85.75 -18.55
CA LEU A 275 -70.26 -86.77 -17.61
C LEU A 275 -71.53 -87.48 -18.09
N ALA A 276 -72.45 -86.77 -18.78
CA ALA A 276 -73.59 -87.39 -19.46
C ALA A 276 -73.14 -88.29 -20.62
N TRP A 277 -72.20 -87.82 -21.45
CA TRP A 277 -71.60 -88.63 -22.52
C TRP A 277 -70.89 -89.89 -21.99
N LYS A 278 -70.13 -89.80 -20.90
CA LYS A 278 -69.48 -90.97 -20.28
C LYS A 278 -70.46 -91.99 -19.71
N LYS A 279 -71.67 -91.58 -19.31
CA LYS A 279 -72.74 -92.53 -18.90
C LYS A 279 -73.30 -93.29 -20.10
N THR A 280 -73.68 -92.58 -21.17
CA THR A 280 -74.21 -93.22 -22.39
C THR A 280 -73.17 -94.11 -23.08
N GLU A 281 -71.89 -93.72 -23.07
CA GLU A 281 -70.77 -94.55 -23.53
C GLU A 281 -70.61 -95.84 -22.70
N ALA A 282 -70.80 -95.76 -21.37
CA ALA A 282 -70.75 -96.92 -20.47
C ALA A 282 -71.98 -97.85 -20.59
N GLU A 283 -73.13 -97.30 -20.97
CA GLU A 283 -74.34 -98.07 -21.27
C GLU A 283 -74.17 -98.85 -22.59
N LEU A 284 -73.73 -98.18 -23.66
CA LEU A 284 -73.41 -98.83 -24.94
C LEU A 284 -72.35 -99.94 -24.79
N ARG A 285 -71.31 -99.74 -23.96
CA ARG A 285 -70.31 -100.79 -23.68
C ARG A 285 -70.92 -102.05 -23.06
N LYS A 286 -71.94 -101.93 -22.20
CA LYS A 286 -72.65 -103.09 -21.63
C LYS A 286 -73.48 -103.83 -22.68
N GLU A 287 -74.13 -103.09 -23.58
CA GLU A 287 -74.91 -103.68 -24.68
C GLU A 287 -74.01 -104.46 -25.64
N PHE A 288 -72.84 -103.90 -26.02
CA PHE A 288 -71.85 -104.62 -26.82
C PHE A 288 -71.33 -105.90 -26.13
N GLN A 289 -71.02 -105.85 -24.83
CA GLN A 289 -70.58 -107.04 -24.08
C GLN A 289 -71.68 -108.12 -24.02
N ALA A 290 -72.96 -107.74 -23.91
CA ALA A 290 -74.07 -108.67 -23.95
C ALA A 290 -74.25 -109.33 -25.34
N GLN A 291 -74.05 -108.57 -26.42
CA GLN A 291 -74.06 -109.09 -27.80
C GLN A 291 -72.88 -110.04 -28.06
N GLU A 292 -71.68 -109.69 -27.61
CA GLU A 292 -70.49 -110.53 -27.77
C GLU A 292 -70.64 -111.89 -27.04
N ALA A 293 -71.14 -111.88 -25.80
CA ALA A 293 -71.40 -113.10 -25.04
C ALA A 293 -72.43 -114.02 -25.72
N ALA A 294 -73.44 -113.46 -26.41
CA ALA A 294 -74.38 -114.24 -27.21
C ALA A 294 -73.71 -114.90 -28.42
N LEU A 295 -72.84 -114.17 -29.14
CA LEU A 295 -72.10 -114.69 -30.29
C LEU A 295 -71.10 -115.80 -29.91
N GLN A 296 -70.38 -115.63 -28.80
CA GLN A 296 -69.49 -116.67 -28.25
C GLN A 296 -70.28 -117.95 -27.93
N LYS A 297 -71.51 -117.83 -27.39
CA LYS A 297 -72.39 -118.98 -27.10
C LYS A 297 -72.90 -119.69 -28.36
N THR A 298 -73.09 -118.99 -29.48
CA THR A 298 -73.38 -119.63 -30.78
C THR A 298 -72.16 -120.32 -31.39
N LEU A 299 -70.96 -119.72 -31.30
CA LEU A 299 -69.71 -120.35 -31.75
C LEU A 299 -69.40 -121.65 -30.99
N GLY A 300 -69.76 -121.73 -29.70
CA GLY A 300 -69.64 -122.95 -28.91
C GLY A 300 -70.45 -124.13 -29.47
N LYS A 301 -71.64 -123.89 -30.04
CA LYS A 301 -72.47 -124.94 -30.66
C LYS A 301 -71.87 -125.47 -31.96
N LEU A 302 -71.49 -124.54 -32.85
CA LEU A 302 -70.90 -124.88 -34.16
C LEU A 302 -69.58 -125.67 -34.02
N ARG A 303 -68.80 -125.41 -32.98
CA ARG A 303 -67.58 -126.18 -32.66
C ARG A 303 -67.87 -127.64 -32.32
N ALA A 304 -68.96 -127.93 -31.61
CA ALA A 304 -69.35 -129.30 -31.27
C ALA A 304 -69.85 -130.09 -32.50
N GLU A 305 -70.61 -129.46 -33.39
CA GLU A 305 -71.05 -130.07 -34.64
C GLU A 305 -69.88 -130.38 -35.58
N LEU A 306 -68.89 -129.46 -35.67
CA LEU A 306 -67.66 -129.67 -36.44
C LEU A 306 -66.85 -130.88 -35.92
N GLN A 307 -66.79 -131.06 -34.60
CA GLN A 307 -66.05 -132.16 -33.97
C GLN A 307 -66.65 -133.53 -34.34
N ARG A 308 -67.99 -133.65 -34.32
CA ARG A 308 -68.73 -134.85 -34.75
C ARG A 308 -68.41 -135.25 -36.20
N VAL A 309 -68.27 -134.28 -37.10
CA VAL A 309 -67.92 -134.52 -38.52
C VAL A 309 -66.44 -134.88 -38.69
N GLN A 310 -65.54 -134.41 -37.82
CA GLN A 310 -64.13 -134.81 -37.85
C GLN A 310 -63.92 -136.27 -37.42
N GLU A 311 -64.78 -136.80 -36.55
CA GLU A 311 -64.77 -138.19 -36.11
C GLU A 311 -65.24 -139.14 -37.23
N GLU A 312 -66.33 -138.80 -37.92
CA GLU A 312 -66.79 -139.53 -39.14
C GLU A 312 -65.71 -139.52 -40.25
N ALA A 313 -64.99 -138.40 -40.41
CA ALA A 313 -63.86 -138.31 -41.34
C ALA A 313 -62.61 -139.10 -40.89
N ARG A 314 -62.50 -139.50 -39.61
CA ARG A 314 -61.35 -140.26 -39.10
C ARG A 314 -61.42 -141.73 -39.51
N GLU A 315 -62.57 -142.38 -39.39
CA GLU A 315 -62.75 -143.79 -39.81
C GLU A 315 -62.42 -144.00 -41.30
N SER A 316 -62.70 -142.99 -42.14
CA SER A 316 -62.35 -143.00 -43.56
C SER A 316 -60.83 -142.96 -43.80
N ARG A 317 -60.05 -142.27 -42.95
CA ARG A 317 -58.58 -142.20 -43.08
C ARG A 317 -57.88 -143.47 -42.63
N GLU A 318 -58.38 -144.16 -41.60
CA GLU A 318 -57.75 -145.40 -41.11
C GLU A 318 -57.88 -146.56 -42.12
N LYS A 319 -58.88 -146.51 -43.01
CA LYS A 319 -58.98 -147.38 -44.19
C LYS A 319 -57.91 -147.07 -45.26
N SER A 320 -57.50 -145.81 -45.39
CA SER A 320 -56.46 -145.36 -46.34
C SER A 320 -55.04 -145.67 -45.87
N HIS A 321 -54.73 -145.50 -44.57
CA HIS A 321 -53.36 -145.68 -44.06
C HIS A 321 -52.80 -147.11 -44.26
N LYS A 322 -53.67 -148.13 -44.29
CA LYS A 322 -53.28 -149.53 -44.56
C LYS A 322 -52.72 -149.75 -45.98
N LEU A 323 -52.96 -148.84 -46.92
CA LEU A 323 -52.43 -148.88 -48.29
C LEU A 323 -51.11 -148.10 -48.46
N GLN A 324 -50.75 -147.23 -47.51
CA GLN A 324 -49.57 -146.35 -47.66
C GLN A 324 -48.29 -146.90 -47.01
N ALA A 325 -48.42 -147.79 -46.02
CA ALA A 325 -47.29 -148.38 -45.29
C ALA A 325 -46.37 -149.27 -46.15
N SER A 326 -46.82 -149.69 -47.34
CA SER A 326 -46.03 -150.47 -48.31
C SER A 326 -45.00 -149.63 -49.08
N LEU A 327 -45.16 -148.30 -49.15
CA LEU A 327 -44.39 -147.43 -50.04
C LEU A 327 -43.11 -146.89 -49.37
N SER A 328 -43.19 -146.51 -48.10
CA SER A 328 -42.12 -145.79 -47.37
C SER A 328 -40.88 -146.62 -47.04
N SER A 329 -40.84 -147.90 -47.39
CA SER A 329 -39.68 -148.78 -47.18
C SER A 329 -38.49 -148.45 -48.10
N ALA A 330 -38.74 -147.80 -49.23
CA ALA A 330 -37.76 -147.67 -50.31
C ALA A 330 -36.81 -146.45 -50.24
N GLU A 331 -37.13 -145.40 -49.46
CA GLU A 331 -36.54 -144.07 -49.68
C GLU A 331 -35.31 -143.73 -48.80
N ASN A 332 -35.09 -144.42 -47.68
CA ASN A 332 -34.22 -143.91 -46.60
C ASN A 332 -32.70 -144.04 -46.81
N THR A 333 -32.23 -144.75 -47.84
CA THR A 333 -30.84 -145.24 -47.92
C THR A 333 -29.77 -144.20 -48.33
N ILE A 334 -30.15 -142.96 -48.66
CA ILE A 334 -29.30 -142.05 -49.46
C ILE A 334 -28.62 -140.88 -48.68
N LYS A 335 -29.12 -140.48 -47.49
CA LYS A 335 -28.95 -139.09 -47.00
C LYS A 335 -27.69 -138.71 -46.19
N VAL A 336 -26.72 -139.60 -45.94
CA VAL A 336 -25.80 -139.51 -44.77
C VAL A 336 -24.50 -138.68 -44.95
N ARG A 337 -24.13 -138.20 -46.15
CA ARG A 337 -22.70 -138.03 -46.52
C ARG A 337 -22.02 -136.63 -46.40
N LEU A 338 -22.60 -135.59 -45.79
CA LEU A 338 -22.27 -134.17 -46.15
C LEU A 338 -21.92 -133.15 -45.02
N HIS A 339 -21.27 -133.51 -43.90
CA HIS A 339 -21.32 -132.65 -42.69
C HIS A 339 -20.04 -132.57 -41.80
N LYS A 340 -18.88 -132.03 -42.27
CA LYS A 340 -17.61 -132.07 -41.45
C LYS A 340 -16.39 -131.13 -41.76
N GLN A 341 -16.50 -129.84 -42.09
CA GLN A 341 -15.31 -128.98 -42.37
C GLN A 341 -15.48 -127.45 -42.10
N LEU A 342 -15.27 -126.91 -40.88
CA LEU A 342 -15.45 -125.43 -40.66
C LEU A 342 -14.63 -124.67 -39.56
N ASP A 343 -14.10 -125.29 -38.49
CA ASP A 343 -14.08 -124.60 -37.17
C ASP A 343 -12.73 -124.04 -36.59
N GLU A 344 -11.65 -123.79 -37.35
CA GLU A 344 -10.27 -123.77 -36.77
C GLU A 344 -9.45 -122.42 -36.75
N ALA A 345 -10.02 -121.20 -36.82
CA ALA A 345 -9.28 -120.03 -37.38
C ALA A 345 -9.09 -118.69 -36.57
N THR A 346 -9.18 -118.61 -35.23
CA THR A 346 -9.22 -117.27 -34.54
C THR A 346 -8.54 -117.17 -33.15
N GLN A 347 -7.28 -116.68 -33.00
CA GLN A 347 -6.72 -116.47 -31.63
C GLN A 347 -5.56 -115.46 -31.31
N ASP A 348 -4.76 -114.91 -32.23
CA ASP A 348 -3.48 -114.21 -31.86
C ASP A 348 -3.44 -112.67 -32.08
N ALA A 349 -3.43 -111.81 -31.02
CA ALA A 349 -3.41 -110.34 -31.22
C ALA A 349 -2.83 -109.34 -30.15
N GLU A 350 -2.66 -109.64 -28.86
CA GLU A 350 -2.80 -108.61 -27.77
C GLU A 350 -1.54 -107.89 -27.17
N ILE A 351 -0.33 -107.93 -27.75
CA ILE A 351 0.92 -107.75 -26.96
C ILE A 351 1.62 -106.34 -26.98
N ALA A 352 1.15 -105.32 -27.71
CA ALA A 352 2.04 -104.25 -28.23
C ALA A 352 2.35 -102.97 -27.39
N GLU A 353 1.67 -102.65 -26.29
CA GLU A 353 1.44 -101.22 -25.90
C GLU A 353 2.50 -100.52 -24.99
N ILE A 354 3.44 -101.22 -24.35
CA ILE A 354 4.01 -100.76 -23.06
C ILE A 354 5.21 -99.77 -23.08
N ARG A 355 5.82 -99.43 -24.23
CA ARG A 355 7.24 -98.94 -24.26
C ARG A 355 7.54 -97.42 -24.37
N GLN A 356 6.57 -96.50 -24.29
CA GLN A 356 6.78 -95.11 -24.77
C GLN A 356 7.17 -94.02 -23.73
N LYS A 357 7.57 -94.34 -22.49
CA LYS A 357 7.50 -93.37 -21.36
C LYS A 357 8.80 -92.87 -20.68
N GLU A 358 9.98 -93.09 -21.27
CA GLU A 358 11.27 -92.89 -20.56
C GLU A 358 12.20 -91.80 -21.14
N THR A 359 11.75 -90.91 -22.05
CA THR A 359 12.65 -90.04 -22.85
C THR A 359 12.58 -88.53 -22.60
N GLU A 360 11.85 -88.06 -21.59
CA GLU A 360 11.54 -86.61 -21.44
C GLU A 360 12.53 -85.81 -20.55
N CYS A 361 13.47 -86.45 -19.85
CA CYS A 361 14.18 -85.84 -18.71
C CYS A 361 15.55 -85.15 -18.98
N GLU A 362 16.08 -85.14 -20.22
CA GLU A 362 17.48 -84.69 -20.46
C GLU A 362 17.65 -83.26 -21.01
N LEU A 363 16.57 -82.54 -21.34
CA LEU A 363 16.67 -81.28 -22.11
C LEU A 363 17.08 -80.02 -21.32
N GLU A 364 16.93 -80.02 -20.00
CA GLU A 364 16.96 -78.78 -19.20
C GLU A 364 18.38 -78.25 -18.89
N ALA A 365 19.41 -79.08 -18.99
CA ALA A 365 20.79 -78.76 -18.57
C ALA A 365 21.61 -77.88 -19.54
N THR A 366 21.00 -77.34 -20.60
CA THR A 366 21.73 -76.65 -21.70
C THR A 366 21.72 -75.12 -21.63
N ARG A 367 20.93 -74.53 -20.72
CA ARG A 367 20.54 -73.10 -20.77
C ARG A 367 21.61 -72.12 -20.27
N ASP A 368 22.43 -72.51 -19.28
CA ASP A 368 23.27 -71.56 -18.52
C ASP A 368 24.55 -71.10 -19.24
N ARG A 369 24.94 -71.72 -20.36
CA ARG A 369 26.19 -71.38 -21.08
C ARG A 369 26.13 -70.10 -21.92
N VAL A 370 24.93 -69.56 -22.18
CA VAL A 370 24.75 -68.40 -23.08
C VAL A 370 24.98 -67.06 -22.36
N GLN A 371 24.80 -67.01 -21.04
CA GLN A 371 24.73 -65.74 -20.30
C GLN A 371 26.08 -65.04 -20.05
N GLN A 372 27.21 -65.75 -20.24
CA GLN A 372 28.55 -65.22 -19.93
C GLN A 372 29.24 -64.47 -21.09
N GLN A 373 28.69 -64.48 -22.31
CA GLN A 373 29.30 -63.81 -23.47
C GLN A 373 28.90 -62.33 -23.64
N ALA A 374 27.95 -61.83 -22.85
CA ALA A 374 27.39 -60.48 -23.01
C ALA A 374 28.28 -59.34 -22.45
N THR A 375 29.20 -59.63 -21.53
CA THR A 375 29.96 -58.60 -20.78
C THR A 375 31.23 -58.11 -21.49
N GLU A 376 31.75 -58.85 -22.47
CA GLU A 376 33.04 -58.55 -23.11
C GLU A 376 32.96 -57.42 -24.16
N ILE A 377 31.76 -57.08 -24.63
CA ILE A 377 31.53 -56.10 -25.71
C ILE A 377 31.78 -54.65 -25.24
N LEU A 378 31.54 -54.33 -23.96
CA LEU A 378 31.68 -52.98 -23.41
C LEU A 378 33.13 -52.44 -23.39
N LEU A 379 34.14 -53.32 -23.42
CA LEU A 379 35.56 -52.91 -23.34
C LEU A 379 36.12 -52.34 -24.65
N LYS A 380 35.37 -52.38 -25.76
CA LYS A 380 35.84 -51.92 -27.09
C LYS A 380 35.62 -50.42 -27.37
N ALA A 381 35.06 -49.67 -26.43
CA ALA A 381 34.79 -48.23 -26.57
C ALA A 381 36.05 -47.33 -26.52
N SER A 382 37.22 -47.85 -26.13
CA SER A 382 38.44 -47.07 -25.91
C SER A 382 39.12 -46.50 -27.17
N HIS A 383 38.66 -46.87 -28.37
CA HIS A 383 39.35 -46.52 -29.64
C HIS A 383 39.04 -45.09 -30.16
N ILE A 384 38.12 -44.37 -29.53
CA ILE A 384 37.67 -43.03 -29.95
C ILE A 384 38.72 -41.93 -29.69
N GLY A 385 39.69 -42.16 -28.79
CA GLY A 385 40.77 -41.20 -28.48
C GLY A 385 41.71 -40.89 -29.67
N SER A 386 41.65 -41.65 -30.76
CA SER A 386 42.46 -41.45 -31.96
C SER A 386 42.17 -40.12 -32.70
N LEU A 387 40.96 -39.56 -32.56
CA LEU A 387 40.61 -38.28 -33.19
C LEU A 387 41.33 -37.06 -32.57
N GLN A 388 41.79 -37.16 -31.31
CA GLN A 388 42.44 -36.08 -30.58
C GLN A 388 43.76 -35.61 -31.24
N ALA A 389 44.39 -36.45 -32.08
CA ALA A 389 45.55 -36.08 -32.87
C ALA A 389 45.28 -34.93 -33.87
N THR A 390 44.04 -34.78 -34.34
CA THR A 390 43.65 -33.67 -35.25
C THR A 390 43.43 -32.35 -34.52
N GLN A 391 43.09 -32.37 -33.22
CA GLN A 391 42.97 -31.16 -32.40
C GLN A 391 44.34 -30.48 -32.19
N MET A 392 45.39 -31.28 -31.94
CA MET A 392 46.77 -30.81 -31.74
C MET A 392 47.32 -29.96 -32.89
N THR A 393 46.85 -30.19 -34.13
CA THR A 393 47.30 -29.40 -35.30
C THR A 393 46.64 -28.02 -35.38
N HIS A 394 45.45 -27.83 -34.80
CA HIS A 394 44.84 -26.51 -34.68
C HIS A 394 45.43 -25.69 -33.51
N GLU A 395 45.89 -26.35 -32.44
CA GLU A 395 46.62 -25.73 -31.32
C GLU A 395 48.05 -25.28 -31.67
N ALA A 396 48.56 -25.60 -32.86
CA ALA A 396 49.82 -25.04 -33.38
C ALA A 396 49.60 -23.59 -33.88
N ALA A 397 48.62 -23.39 -34.77
CA ALA A 397 48.33 -22.09 -35.39
C ALA A 397 47.94 -20.99 -34.39
N ILE A 398 47.36 -21.37 -33.24
CA ILE A 398 47.04 -20.43 -32.15
C ILE A 398 48.32 -19.87 -31.51
N ARG A 399 49.35 -20.69 -31.31
CA ARG A 399 50.63 -20.25 -30.69
C ARG A 399 51.43 -19.32 -31.60
N ASP A 400 51.35 -19.49 -32.91
CA ASP A 400 51.97 -18.56 -33.87
C ASP A 400 51.35 -17.16 -33.75
N LEU A 401 50.02 -17.06 -33.59
CA LEU A 401 49.31 -15.79 -33.35
C LEU A 401 49.66 -15.15 -31.99
N GLU A 402 49.92 -15.96 -30.96
CA GLU A 402 50.41 -15.46 -29.67
C GLU A 402 51.86 -14.93 -29.75
N SER A 403 52.67 -15.45 -30.68
CA SER A 403 54.04 -14.95 -30.89
C SER A 403 54.07 -13.54 -31.49
N GLU A 404 53.19 -13.21 -32.45
CA GLU A 404 53.04 -11.84 -32.97
C GLU A 404 52.48 -10.89 -31.90
N LYS A 405 51.57 -11.37 -31.04
CA LYS A 405 51.05 -10.60 -29.89
C LYS A 405 52.16 -10.23 -28.89
N ALA A 406 53.15 -11.09 -28.68
CA ALA A 406 54.35 -10.77 -27.90
C ALA A 406 55.25 -9.76 -28.63
N ARG A 407 55.48 -9.96 -29.93
CA ARG A 407 56.30 -9.08 -30.78
C ARG A 407 55.78 -7.63 -30.86
N LEU A 408 54.46 -7.45 -30.81
CA LEU A 408 53.82 -6.13 -30.73
C LEU A 408 53.99 -5.47 -29.35
N LYS A 409 54.03 -6.22 -28.24
CA LYS A 409 54.33 -5.67 -26.90
C LYS A 409 55.76 -5.12 -26.81
N ASP A 410 56.74 -5.87 -27.33
CA ASP A 410 58.13 -5.43 -27.42
C ASP A 410 58.30 -4.11 -28.18
N LYS A 411 57.43 -3.86 -29.18
CA LYS A 411 57.42 -2.63 -29.96
C LYS A 411 56.81 -1.44 -29.19
N VAL A 412 55.89 -1.69 -28.25
CA VAL A 412 55.37 -0.65 -27.35
C VAL A 412 56.44 -0.24 -26.35
N LEU A 413 57.11 -1.19 -25.69
CA LEU A 413 58.13 -0.88 -24.67
C LEU A 413 59.24 0.04 -25.20
N ARG A 414 59.75 -0.20 -26.41
CA ARG A 414 60.77 0.67 -27.04
C ARG A 414 60.27 2.09 -27.30
N MET A 415 59.00 2.27 -27.67
CA MET A 415 58.38 3.60 -27.82
C MET A 415 58.25 4.33 -26.47
N GLU A 416 58.14 3.59 -25.35
CA GLU A 416 58.12 4.17 -24.01
C GLU A 416 59.54 4.49 -23.49
N GLU A 417 60.55 3.69 -23.85
CA GLU A 417 61.96 3.99 -23.61
C GLU A 417 62.41 5.25 -24.39
N GLU A 418 62.01 5.38 -25.67
CA GLU A 418 62.22 6.59 -26.47
C GLU A 418 61.52 7.83 -25.87
N ARG A 419 60.32 7.65 -25.29
CA ARG A 419 59.61 8.72 -24.55
C ARG A 419 60.39 9.18 -23.31
N GLY A 420 60.98 8.25 -22.55
CA GLY A 420 61.85 8.57 -21.41
C GLY A 420 63.17 9.26 -21.80
N ALA A 421 63.76 8.87 -22.93
CA ALA A 421 64.97 9.49 -23.48
C ALA A 421 64.75 10.92 -23.99
N LEU A 422 63.51 11.28 -24.37
CA LEU A 422 63.13 12.64 -24.72
C LEU A 422 62.83 13.50 -23.48
N GLN A 423 62.18 12.94 -22.46
CA GLN A 423 61.81 13.69 -21.25
C GLN A 423 63.04 14.14 -20.43
N SER A 424 64.06 13.29 -20.31
CA SER A 424 65.35 13.64 -19.69
C SER A 424 66.14 14.72 -20.46
N LYS A 425 65.95 14.80 -21.78
CA LYS A 425 66.53 15.85 -22.63
C LYS A 425 65.90 17.23 -22.41
N SER A 426 64.64 17.31 -21.99
CA SER A 426 63.99 18.58 -21.65
C SER A 426 64.54 19.16 -20.35
N GLN A 427 64.60 18.33 -19.29
CA GLN A 427 65.05 18.77 -17.96
C GLN A 427 66.50 19.31 -17.99
N ALA A 428 67.37 18.69 -18.79
CA ALA A 428 68.76 19.13 -18.98
C ALA A 428 68.92 20.48 -19.74
N LEU A 429 67.84 21.03 -20.32
CA LEU A 429 67.83 22.38 -20.91
C LEU A 429 67.33 23.43 -19.91
N ASP A 430 66.32 23.11 -19.10
CA ASP A 430 65.74 24.03 -18.11
C ASP A 430 66.75 24.41 -17.01
N GLU A 431 67.53 23.43 -16.53
CA GLU A 431 68.65 23.66 -15.59
C GLU A 431 69.67 24.67 -16.15
N ARG A 432 69.90 24.62 -17.47
CA ARG A 432 70.92 25.41 -18.17
C ARG A 432 70.47 26.84 -18.43
N GLN A 433 69.17 27.06 -18.65
CA GLN A 433 68.61 28.41 -18.79
C GLN A 433 68.55 29.15 -17.44
N ARG A 434 68.22 28.46 -16.34
CA ARG A 434 68.23 29.06 -14.98
C ARG A 434 69.61 29.61 -14.59
N GLN A 435 70.68 28.90 -14.92
CA GLN A 435 72.06 29.36 -14.65
C GLN A 435 72.48 30.56 -15.53
N GLN A 436 71.76 30.87 -16.60
CA GLN A 436 72.09 31.96 -17.51
C GLN A 436 71.45 33.29 -17.07
N ILE A 437 70.25 33.26 -16.46
CA ILE A 437 69.52 34.45 -15.97
C ILE A 437 70.26 35.11 -14.79
N LEU A 438 70.78 34.31 -13.85
CA LEU A 438 71.53 34.77 -12.66
C LEU A 438 72.83 35.54 -12.98
N SER A 439 73.23 35.65 -14.25
CA SER A 439 74.42 36.39 -14.68
C SER A 439 74.15 37.83 -15.12
N LEU A 440 72.89 38.21 -15.36
CA LEU A 440 72.53 39.50 -15.99
C LEU A 440 71.91 40.54 -15.04
N GLU A 441 71.59 40.18 -13.80
CA GLU A 441 71.01 41.11 -12.81
C GLU A 441 72.04 42.05 -12.14
N LYS A 442 73.32 42.00 -12.57
CA LYS A 442 74.38 42.90 -12.11
C LYS A 442 74.80 43.94 -13.15
N VAL A 443 74.03 45.02 -13.27
CA VAL A 443 74.49 46.44 -13.30
C VAL A 443 73.26 47.36 -13.41
N LEU A 444 73.31 48.51 -12.74
CA LEU A 444 72.16 49.40 -12.49
C LEU A 444 72.24 50.73 -13.27
N CYS A 445 71.06 51.26 -13.60
CA CYS A 445 70.69 52.69 -13.65
C CYS A 445 71.45 53.69 -14.55
N VAL A 446 70.74 54.27 -15.54
CA VAL A 446 70.77 55.71 -15.89
C VAL A 446 69.32 56.18 -16.19
N CYS A 447 69.03 57.48 -16.06
CA CYS A 447 67.70 58.01 -15.75
C CYS A 447 66.87 58.66 -16.89
N VAL A 448 65.56 58.40 -16.83
CA VAL A 448 64.43 59.38 -16.93
C VAL A 448 63.92 59.90 -18.29
N THR A 449 64.71 60.19 -19.32
CA THR A 449 64.24 61.04 -20.45
C THR A 449 63.32 60.40 -21.52
N VAL A 450 62.69 59.23 -21.29
CA VAL A 450 61.88 58.53 -22.31
C VAL A 450 60.44 58.19 -21.87
N LYS A 451 60.02 58.51 -20.63
CA LYS A 451 58.68 58.10 -20.14
C LYS A 451 57.49 58.71 -20.90
N GLY A 452 57.59 59.97 -21.33
CA GLY A 452 56.44 60.71 -21.88
C GLY A 452 55.86 60.14 -23.18
N LEU A 453 56.69 59.58 -24.07
CA LEU A 453 56.22 59.05 -25.36
C LEU A 453 55.61 57.64 -25.23
N TYR A 454 56.15 56.81 -24.33
CA TYR A 454 55.61 55.47 -24.08
C TYR A 454 54.25 55.49 -23.37
N GLU A 455 53.90 56.55 -22.64
CA GLU A 455 52.60 56.64 -21.97
C GLU A 455 51.46 56.92 -22.98
N GLU A 456 51.69 57.70 -24.03
CA GLU A 456 50.72 57.91 -25.13
C GLU A 456 50.62 56.69 -26.05
N GLU A 457 51.74 56.05 -26.42
CA GLU A 457 51.71 54.80 -27.19
C GLU A 457 51.05 53.65 -26.40
N ALA A 458 51.29 53.55 -25.08
CA ALA A 458 50.62 52.58 -24.24
C ALA A 458 49.12 52.86 -24.06
N ALA A 459 48.69 54.12 -24.09
CA ALA A 459 47.27 54.48 -24.09
C ALA A 459 46.59 54.04 -25.41
N HIS A 460 47.20 54.34 -26.56
CA HIS A 460 46.69 53.89 -27.86
C HIS A 460 46.72 52.36 -28.02
N PHE A 461 47.76 51.68 -27.52
CA PHE A 461 47.81 50.21 -27.51
C PHE A 461 46.71 49.61 -26.61
N LYS A 462 46.46 50.20 -25.43
CA LYS A 462 45.35 49.77 -24.56
C LYS A 462 43.98 49.98 -25.21
N GLU A 463 43.74 51.12 -25.87
CA GLU A 463 42.49 51.32 -26.63
C GLU A 463 42.35 50.34 -27.81
N ALA A 464 43.44 50.04 -28.53
CA ALA A 464 43.42 49.04 -29.59
C ALA A 464 43.13 47.63 -29.03
N GLN A 465 43.71 47.30 -27.87
CA GLN A 465 43.51 46.03 -27.18
C GLN A 465 42.09 45.89 -26.62
N THR A 466 41.50 46.93 -26.02
CA THR A 466 40.11 46.89 -25.56
C THR A 466 39.12 46.82 -26.72
N ARG A 467 39.33 47.58 -27.82
CA ARG A 467 38.50 47.45 -29.04
C ARG A 467 38.61 46.06 -29.67
N ALA A 468 39.81 45.47 -29.72
CA ALA A 468 40.01 44.11 -30.20
C ALA A 468 39.34 43.05 -29.30
N LEU A 469 39.42 43.20 -27.97
CA LEU A 469 38.73 42.34 -27.02
C LEU A 469 37.20 42.50 -27.06
N GLU A 470 36.70 43.72 -27.27
CA GLU A 470 35.28 43.98 -27.49
C GLU A 470 34.79 43.34 -28.81
N GLU A 471 35.53 43.46 -29.90
CA GLU A 471 35.19 42.78 -31.15
C GLU A 471 35.25 41.26 -31.00
N LEU A 472 36.26 40.72 -30.31
CA LEU A 472 36.36 39.29 -30.03
C LEU A 472 35.20 38.81 -29.14
N SER A 473 34.79 39.61 -28.15
CA SER A 473 33.62 39.34 -27.30
C SER A 473 32.31 39.39 -28.10
N LYS A 474 32.13 40.39 -28.98
CA LYS A 474 30.96 40.51 -29.87
C LYS A 474 30.90 39.36 -30.87
N LYS A 475 32.04 38.97 -31.45
CA LYS A 475 32.17 37.79 -32.33
C LYS A 475 31.90 36.49 -31.58
N HIS A 476 32.45 36.31 -30.38
CA HIS A 476 32.19 35.13 -29.56
C HIS A 476 30.72 35.02 -29.16
N ARG A 477 30.09 36.12 -28.75
CA ARG A 477 28.65 36.19 -28.47
C ARG A 477 27.82 35.84 -29.71
N ALA A 478 28.13 36.41 -30.87
CA ALA A 478 27.44 36.06 -32.12
C ALA A 478 27.64 34.58 -32.52
N THR A 479 28.81 33.98 -32.27
CA THR A 479 29.00 32.54 -32.48
C THR A 479 28.22 31.69 -31.49
N LEU A 480 28.16 32.08 -30.21
CA LEU A 480 27.34 31.40 -29.20
C LEU A 480 25.86 31.47 -29.57
N GLU A 481 25.35 32.67 -29.89
CA GLU A 481 23.99 32.89 -30.37
C GLU A 481 23.69 32.07 -31.64
N SER A 482 24.61 31.99 -32.61
CA SER A 482 24.44 31.09 -33.78
C SER A 482 24.35 29.63 -33.36
N THR A 483 25.32 29.12 -32.60
CA THR A 483 25.34 27.71 -32.17
C THR A 483 24.14 27.32 -31.31
N GLN A 484 23.62 28.26 -30.49
CA GLN A 484 22.40 28.07 -29.71
C GLN A 484 21.16 28.03 -30.62
N ASN A 485 21.08 28.90 -31.63
CA ASN A 485 20.02 28.87 -32.64
C ASN A 485 20.10 27.61 -33.52
N GLU A 486 21.29 27.14 -33.91
CA GLU A 486 21.50 25.86 -34.59
C GLU A 486 21.02 24.69 -33.72
N ALA A 487 21.44 24.64 -32.44
CA ALA A 487 21.04 23.59 -31.51
C ALA A 487 19.54 23.58 -31.22
N GLU A 488 18.90 24.76 -31.13
CA GLU A 488 17.45 24.86 -30.98
C GLU A 488 16.68 24.45 -32.25
N ARG A 489 17.22 24.73 -33.45
CA ARG A 489 16.67 24.20 -34.72
C ARG A 489 16.79 22.68 -34.81
N GLU A 490 17.93 22.11 -34.43
CA GLU A 490 18.10 20.65 -34.36
C GLU A 490 17.17 20.02 -33.32
N LYS A 491 17.06 20.60 -32.10
CA LYS A 491 16.09 20.19 -31.07
C LYS A 491 14.67 20.16 -31.63
N ASN A 492 14.25 21.23 -32.29
CA ASN A 492 12.91 21.35 -32.85
C ASN A 492 12.68 20.43 -34.05
N ARG A 493 13.70 20.15 -34.89
CA ARG A 493 13.59 19.13 -35.94
C ARG A 493 13.47 17.72 -35.35
N LEU A 494 14.27 17.39 -34.34
CA LEU A 494 14.21 16.09 -33.66
C LEU A 494 12.86 15.88 -32.95
N LEU A 495 12.28 16.92 -32.34
CA LEU A 495 10.93 16.85 -31.78
C LEU A 495 9.90 16.56 -32.89
N ALA A 496 9.90 17.32 -33.98
CA ALA A 496 8.99 17.09 -35.11
C ALA A 496 9.20 15.72 -35.80
N GLU A 497 10.43 15.22 -35.86
CA GLU A 497 10.73 13.85 -36.33
C GLU A 497 10.16 12.78 -35.41
N MET A 498 10.20 12.97 -34.08
CA MET A 498 9.61 12.04 -33.11
C MET A 498 8.08 12.10 -33.13
N GLU A 499 7.49 13.29 -33.17
CA GLU A 499 6.05 13.48 -33.36
C GLU A 499 5.56 12.78 -34.64
N GLN A 500 6.28 12.91 -35.75
CA GLN A 500 5.94 12.22 -36.99
C GLN A 500 6.11 10.69 -36.89
N ARG A 501 7.04 10.17 -36.09
CA ARG A 501 7.17 8.72 -35.82
C ARG A 501 6.00 8.22 -34.98
N PHE A 502 5.68 8.89 -33.88
CA PHE A 502 4.52 8.55 -33.05
C PHE A 502 3.21 8.61 -33.83
N GLU A 503 3.01 9.60 -34.71
CA GLU A 503 1.79 9.67 -35.53
C GLU A 503 1.72 8.54 -36.56
N LYS A 504 2.85 8.13 -37.15
CA LYS A 504 2.91 6.94 -38.04
C LYS A 504 2.64 5.64 -37.29
N GLU A 505 3.22 5.47 -36.11
CA GLU A 505 2.98 4.31 -35.26
C GLU A 505 1.51 4.26 -34.81
N ARG A 506 0.95 5.40 -34.35
CA ARG A 506 -0.46 5.55 -33.98
C ARG A 506 -1.40 5.16 -35.12
N LEU A 507 -1.15 5.66 -36.34
CA LEU A 507 -1.94 5.29 -37.53
C LEU A 507 -1.82 3.79 -37.83
N SER A 508 -0.62 3.21 -37.78
CA SER A 508 -0.43 1.77 -38.02
C SER A 508 -1.13 0.88 -36.98
N LEU A 509 -1.21 1.34 -35.72
CA LEU A 509 -1.94 0.67 -34.65
C LEU A 509 -3.46 0.82 -34.81
N GLU A 510 -3.94 1.96 -35.30
CA GLU A 510 -5.36 2.18 -35.64
C GLU A 510 -5.79 1.31 -36.85
N GLU A 511 -4.91 1.13 -37.83
CA GLU A 511 -5.08 0.18 -38.95
C GLU A 511 -5.10 -1.28 -38.48
N GLN A 512 -4.15 -1.69 -37.63
CA GLN A 512 -4.16 -3.04 -37.04
C GLN A 512 -5.42 -3.29 -36.18
N LYS A 513 -5.84 -2.30 -35.40
CA LYS A 513 -7.05 -2.32 -34.56
C LYS A 513 -8.34 -2.39 -35.38
N THR A 514 -8.40 -1.74 -36.54
CA THR A 514 -9.55 -1.84 -37.45
C THR A 514 -9.56 -3.16 -38.21
N TYR A 515 -8.41 -3.66 -38.65
CA TYR A 515 -8.26 -5.00 -39.24
C TYR A 515 -8.65 -6.12 -38.26
N LEU A 516 -8.20 -6.07 -37.01
CA LEU A 516 -8.58 -7.03 -35.96
C LEU A 516 -10.08 -6.96 -35.61
N ARG A 517 -10.70 -5.77 -35.65
CA ARG A 517 -12.16 -5.63 -35.53
C ARG A 517 -12.88 -6.33 -36.68
N GLN A 518 -12.46 -6.10 -37.92
CA GLN A 518 -13.03 -6.79 -39.09
C GLN A 518 -12.90 -8.32 -39.00
N GLN A 519 -11.75 -8.84 -38.52
CA GLN A 519 -11.58 -10.28 -38.27
C GLN A 519 -12.49 -10.81 -37.16
N LEU A 520 -12.70 -10.06 -36.08
CA LEU A 520 -13.63 -10.43 -35.00
C LEU A 520 -15.08 -10.44 -35.47
N ASP A 521 -15.47 -9.47 -36.31
CA ASP A 521 -16.82 -9.38 -36.85
C ASP A 521 -17.08 -10.46 -37.92
N SER A 522 -16.12 -10.79 -38.79
CA SER A 522 -16.25 -11.95 -39.68
C SER A 522 -16.30 -13.28 -38.91
N LEU A 523 -15.54 -13.42 -37.82
CA LEU A 523 -15.65 -14.59 -36.93
C LEU A 523 -17.01 -14.67 -36.22
N ARG A 524 -17.60 -13.54 -35.83
CA ARG A 524 -18.98 -13.47 -35.28
C ARG A 524 -20.01 -13.90 -36.31
N GLU A 525 -19.91 -13.42 -37.56
CA GLU A 525 -20.79 -13.83 -38.65
C GLU A 525 -20.66 -15.33 -38.96
N GLU A 526 -19.42 -15.86 -39.04
CA GLU A 526 -19.17 -17.30 -39.20
C GLU A 526 -19.77 -18.13 -38.07
N LEU A 527 -19.57 -17.73 -36.80
CA LEU A 527 -20.10 -18.45 -35.64
C LEU A 527 -21.63 -18.38 -35.58
N THR A 528 -22.22 -17.26 -35.98
CA THR A 528 -23.68 -17.11 -36.09
C THR A 528 -24.25 -17.98 -37.20
N GLY A 529 -23.57 -18.07 -38.36
CA GLY A 529 -23.90 -19.00 -39.44
C GLY A 529 -23.82 -20.47 -39.00
N LYS A 530 -22.74 -20.85 -38.31
CA LYS A 530 -22.55 -22.20 -37.74
C LYS A 530 -23.64 -22.54 -36.73
N LEU A 531 -23.96 -21.63 -35.81
CA LEU A 531 -25.06 -21.80 -34.85
C LEU A 531 -26.42 -21.99 -35.54
N ASN A 532 -26.73 -21.18 -36.56
CA ASN A 532 -27.96 -21.32 -37.33
C ASN A 532 -28.04 -22.66 -38.07
N SER A 533 -26.92 -23.15 -38.63
CA SER A 533 -26.87 -24.47 -39.28
C SER A 533 -27.05 -25.63 -38.29
N ALA A 534 -26.48 -25.51 -37.07
CA ALA A 534 -26.65 -26.49 -36.01
C ALA A 534 -28.10 -26.54 -35.51
N ASN A 535 -28.76 -25.39 -35.36
CA ASN A 535 -30.18 -25.32 -34.98
C ASN A 535 -31.08 -25.99 -36.02
N GLN A 536 -30.80 -25.83 -37.32
CA GLN A 536 -31.55 -26.50 -38.39
C GLN A 536 -31.39 -28.02 -38.34
N GLU A 537 -30.20 -28.54 -38.07
CA GLU A 537 -29.99 -30.00 -37.90
C GLU A 537 -30.64 -30.54 -36.62
N VAL A 538 -30.67 -29.76 -35.52
CA VAL A 538 -31.41 -30.14 -34.31
C VAL A 538 -32.91 -30.28 -34.60
N SER A 539 -33.52 -29.36 -35.35
CA SER A 539 -34.91 -29.50 -35.80
C SER A 539 -35.10 -30.72 -36.71
N ARG A 540 -34.15 -31.00 -37.62
CA ARG A 540 -34.21 -32.20 -38.48
C ARG A 540 -34.13 -33.51 -37.69
N LEU A 541 -33.33 -33.55 -36.62
CA LEU A 541 -33.22 -34.68 -35.71
C LEU A 541 -34.47 -34.86 -34.84
N GLN A 542 -35.10 -33.77 -34.39
CA GLN A 542 -36.39 -33.82 -33.69
C GLN A 542 -37.50 -34.39 -34.57
N GLU A 543 -37.53 -34.01 -35.85
CA GLU A 543 -38.47 -34.54 -36.85
C GLU A 543 -38.27 -36.06 -37.11
N LEU A 544 -37.03 -36.54 -37.00
CA LEU A 544 -36.67 -37.96 -37.09
C LEU A 544 -37.04 -38.76 -35.83
N VAL A 545 -36.84 -38.20 -34.63
CA VAL A 545 -37.27 -38.82 -33.36
C VAL A 545 -38.79 -38.99 -33.35
N ARG A 546 -39.53 -37.96 -33.77
CA ARG A 546 -41.00 -37.98 -33.91
C ARG A 546 -41.52 -39.06 -34.87
N GLN A 547 -40.69 -39.54 -35.81
CA GLN A 547 -41.00 -40.66 -36.69
C GLN A 547 -40.62 -42.02 -36.06
N GLY A 548 -39.52 -42.08 -35.31
CA GLY A 548 -39.12 -43.27 -34.54
C GLY A 548 -40.12 -43.65 -33.44
N GLU A 549 -40.72 -42.66 -32.76
CA GLU A 549 -41.74 -42.86 -31.72
C GLU A 549 -43.00 -43.59 -32.24
N GLN A 550 -43.31 -43.50 -33.53
CA GLN A 550 -44.43 -44.23 -34.14
C GLN A 550 -44.15 -45.74 -34.34
N GLY A 551 -42.89 -46.19 -34.19
CA GLY A 551 -42.50 -47.59 -34.38
C GLY A 551 -42.58 -48.48 -33.12
N LEU A 552 -42.76 -47.92 -31.93
CA LEU A 552 -42.59 -48.65 -30.66
C LEU A 552 -43.77 -49.54 -30.23
N GLY A 553 -44.92 -49.46 -30.93
CA GLY A 553 -46.14 -50.21 -30.61
C GLY A 553 -46.06 -51.75 -30.70
N SER A 554 -44.91 -52.31 -31.07
CA SER A 554 -44.68 -53.77 -31.07
C SER A 554 -44.04 -54.31 -29.77
N ALA A 555 -43.59 -53.45 -28.86
CA ALA A 555 -42.84 -53.87 -27.66
C ALA A 555 -43.73 -54.28 -26.47
N GLU A 556 -44.98 -53.79 -26.40
CA GLU A 556 -45.89 -54.05 -25.26
C GLU A 556 -46.23 -55.54 -25.10
N GLY A 557 -46.20 -56.33 -26.19
CA GLY A 557 -46.50 -57.76 -26.18
C GLY A 557 -45.57 -58.62 -25.30
N HIS A 558 -44.35 -58.16 -25.01
CA HIS A 558 -43.43 -58.86 -24.09
C HIS A 558 -43.49 -58.36 -22.64
N ILE A 559 -44.15 -57.22 -22.39
CA ILE A 559 -44.34 -56.72 -21.02
C ILE A 559 -45.43 -57.54 -20.28
N SER A 560 -46.40 -58.08 -21.02
CA SER A 560 -47.49 -58.91 -20.46
C SER A 560 -46.98 -60.23 -19.86
N SER A 561 -46.06 -60.94 -20.51
CA SER A 561 -45.51 -62.21 -20.01
C SER A 561 -44.61 -62.05 -18.78
N LEU A 562 -44.03 -60.87 -18.56
CA LEU A 562 -43.27 -60.57 -17.33
C LEU A 562 -44.18 -60.31 -16.11
N LYS A 563 -45.40 -59.79 -16.33
CA LYS A 563 -46.37 -59.54 -15.24
C LYS A 563 -46.89 -60.84 -14.62
N GLU A 564 -47.14 -61.88 -15.43
CA GLU A 564 -47.57 -63.21 -14.94
C GLU A 564 -46.50 -63.95 -14.10
N ALA A 565 -45.22 -63.58 -14.26
CA ALA A 565 -44.13 -64.07 -13.40
C ALA A 565 -44.04 -63.27 -12.08
N GLN A 566 -44.28 -61.97 -12.14
CA GLN A 566 -44.25 -61.06 -10.98
C GLN A 566 -45.36 -61.40 -9.95
N GLU A 567 -46.55 -61.75 -10.42
CA GLU A 567 -47.71 -62.03 -9.56
C GLU A 567 -47.53 -63.28 -8.68
N LYS A 568 -46.82 -64.30 -9.18
CA LYS A 568 -46.53 -65.53 -8.43
C LYS A 568 -45.50 -65.28 -7.31
N LEU A 569 -44.51 -64.42 -7.55
CA LEU A 569 -43.50 -64.04 -6.56
C LEU A 569 -44.08 -63.17 -5.43
N LEU A 570 -45.10 -62.35 -5.70
CA LEU A 570 -45.75 -61.53 -4.69
C LEU A 570 -46.41 -62.35 -3.56
N ILE A 571 -47.01 -63.49 -3.89
CA ILE A 571 -47.70 -64.36 -2.93
C ILE A 571 -46.71 -64.96 -1.91
N GLU A 572 -45.53 -65.41 -2.36
CA GLU A 572 -44.48 -65.91 -1.48
C GLU A 572 -43.78 -64.78 -0.68
N LEU A 573 -43.71 -63.58 -1.27
CA LEU A 573 -43.13 -62.40 -0.65
C LEU A 573 -43.96 -61.88 0.54
N ASP A 574 -45.29 -61.91 0.49
CA ASP A 574 -46.11 -61.48 1.63
C ASP A 574 -46.17 -62.52 2.78
N ALA A 575 -46.02 -63.81 2.46
CA ALA A 575 -45.85 -64.88 3.45
C ALA A 575 -44.47 -64.87 4.16
N THR A 576 -43.47 -64.16 3.61
CA THR A 576 -42.16 -63.93 4.22
C THR A 576 -42.08 -62.56 4.90
N ARG A 577 -42.58 -61.49 4.26
CA ARG A 577 -42.74 -60.15 4.88
C ARG A 577 -43.48 -60.19 6.21
N SER A 578 -44.50 -61.04 6.36
CA SER A 578 -45.27 -61.11 7.61
C SER A 578 -44.44 -61.60 8.80
N ARG A 579 -43.51 -62.54 8.59
CA ARG A 579 -42.51 -62.96 9.60
C ARG A 579 -41.37 -61.94 9.75
N LEU A 580 -41.05 -61.20 8.68
CA LEU A 580 -40.05 -60.13 8.71
C LEU A 580 -40.53 -58.88 9.48
N ARG A 581 -41.83 -58.58 9.51
CA ARG A 581 -42.38 -57.46 10.31
C ARG A 581 -42.17 -57.67 11.81
N GLU A 582 -42.32 -58.90 12.30
CA GLU A 582 -42.15 -59.23 13.72
C GLU A 582 -40.70 -59.03 14.18
N THR A 583 -39.72 -59.45 13.37
CA THR A 583 -38.29 -59.18 13.64
C THR A 583 -37.90 -57.73 13.37
N SER A 584 -38.48 -57.10 12.34
CA SER A 584 -38.26 -55.68 12.03
C SER A 584 -38.73 -54.77 13.16
N ASN A 585 -39.87 -55.03 13.81
CA ASN A 585 -40.35 -54.20 14.91
C ASN A 585 -39.38 -54.23 16.11
N LEU A 586 -38.75 -55.38 16.38
CA LEU A 586 -37.71 -55.51 17.40
C LEU A 586 -36.42 -54.77 17.00
N LEU A 587 -36.06 -54.84 15.71
CA LEU A 587 -34.91 -54.12 15.14
C LEU A 587 -35.12 -52.60 15.17
N THR A 588 -36.31 -52.09 14.83
CA THR A 588 -36.63 -50.65 14.81
C THR A 588 -36.57 -50.04 16.20
N ALA A 589 -37.02 -50.76 17.24
CA ALA A 589 -36.87 -50.31 18.63
C ALA A 589 -35.39 -50.18 19.05
N LEU A 590 -34.54 -51.12 18.61
CA LEU A 590 -33.08 -51.03 18.79
C LEU A 590 -32.46 -49.91 17.97
N GLN A 591 -32.87 -49.72 16.70
CA GLN A 591 -32.38 -48.65 15.84
C GLN A 591 -32.69 -47.27 16.43
N GLN A 592 -33.93 -47.01 16.87
CA GLN A 592 -34.27 -45.74 17.52
C GLN A 592 -33.43 -45.49 18.80
N GLN A 593 -33.16 -46.54 19.59
CA GLN A 593 -32.29 -46.39 20.78
C GLN A 593 -30.81 -46.17 20.42
N HIS A 594 -30.35 -46.67 19.26
CA HIS A 594 -29.01 -46.40 18.74
C HIS A 594 -28.89 -45.03 18.05
N GLU A 595 -29.92 -44.58 17.33
CA GLU A 595 -29.98 -43.26 16.71
C GLU A 595 -30.04 -42.15 17.77
N ALA A 596 -30.84 -42.30 18.83
CA ALA A 596 -30.84 -41.36 19.95
C ALA A 596 -29.46 -41.25 20.62
N LYS A 597 -28.74 -42.37 20.79
CA LYS A 597 -27.37 -42.38 21.31
C LYS A 597 -26.38 -41.75 20.31
N LEU A 598 -26.52 -42.00 19.01
CA LEU A 598 -25.67 -41.42 17.97
C LEU A 598 -25.89 -39.90 17.83
N VAL A 599 -27.11 -39.39 18.02
CA VAL A 599 -27.39 -37.95 18.07
C VAL A 599 -26.75 -37.34 19.32
N SER A 600 -26.96 -37.92 20.50
CA SER A 600 -26.34 -37.48 21.75
C SER A 600 -24.80 -37.47 21.69
N ILE A 601 -24.18 -38.51 21.11
CA ILE A 601 -22.72 -38.57 20.91
C ILE A 601 -22.27 -37.49 19.92
N LYS A 602 -22.99 -37.27 18.80
CA LYS A 602 -22.66 -36.21 17.83
C LYS A 602 -22.83 -34.80 18.40
N GLU A 603 -23.82 -34.58 19.26
CA GLU A 603 -24.02 -33.30 19.94
C GLU A 603 -22.91 -33.04 20.97
N GLU A 604 -22.49 -34.08 21.71
CA GLU A 604 -21.31 -34.01 22.57
C GLU A 604 -20.01 -33.79 21.79
N GLU A 605 -19.79 -34.49 20.68
CA GLU A 605 -18.61 -34.33 19.81
C GLU A 605 -18.59 -32.95 19.17
N LYS A 606 -19.75 -32.45 18.71
CA LYS A 606 -19.89 -31.07 18.23
C LYS A 606 -19.55 -30.06 19.32
N LEU A 607 -20.10 -30.20 20.54
CA LEU A 607 -19.76 -29.32 21.66
C LEU A 607 -18.27 -29.38 22.04
N LYS A 608 -17.61 -30.54 21.88
CA LYS A 608 -16.15 -30.67 22.06
C LYS A 608 -15.39 -29.96 20.93
N ILE A 609 -15.83 -30.07 19.68
CA ILE A 609 -15.24 -29.39 18.51
C ILE A 609 -15.44 -27.86 18.62
N ASP A 610 -16.66 -27.39 18.85
CA ASP A 610 -17.02 -25.97 19.01
C ASP A 610 -16.20 -25.35 20.17
N LYS A 611 -16.01 -26.09 21.28
CA LYS A 611 -15.15 -25.66 22.39
C LYS A 611 -13.67 -25.62 22.03
N VAL A 612 -13.15 -26.62 21.32
CA VAL A 612 -11.74 -26.65 20.86
C VAL A 612 -11.48 -25.54 19.84
N ALA A 613 -12.43 -25.23 18.96
CA ALA A 613 -12.37 -24.09 18.05
C ALA A 613 -12.30 -22.77 18.82
N LEU A 614 -13.20 -22.55 19.78
CA LEU A 614 -13.19 -21.34 20.63
C LEU A 614 -11.89 -21.22 21.46
N GLU A 615 -11.40 -22.33 22.00
CA GLU A 615 -10.12 -22.36 22.70
C GLU A 615 -8.92 -22.08 21.78
N LEU A 616 -8.98 -22.45 20.50
CA LEU A 616 -7.96 -22.11 19.51
C LEU A 616 -8.06 -20.64 19.10
N GLU A 617 -9.26 -20.12 18.82
CA GLU A 617 -9.48 -18.68 18.53
C GLU A 617 -9.01 -17.78 19.67
N LEU A 618 -9.29 -18.15 20.92
CA LEU A 618 -8.78 -17.44 22.11
C LEU A 618 -7.25 -17.52 22.22
N LYS A 619 -6.63 -18.67 21.89
CA LYS A 619 -5.17 -18.80 21.87
C LYS A 619 -4.55 -17.96 20.74
N TRP A 620 -5.11 -17.99 19.52
CA TRP A 620 -4.64 -17.21 18.36
C TRP A 620 -4.82 -15.70 18.54
N THR A 621 -5.94 -15.26 19.13
CA THR A 621 -6.15 -13.83 19.41
C THR A 621 -5.25 -13.33 20.53
N GLU A 622 -5.01 -14.11 21.59
CA GLU A 622 -4.07 -13.70 22.65
C GLU A 622 -2.60 -13.79 22.17
N THR A 623 -2.18 -14.76 21.34
CA THR A 623 -0.83 -14.74 20.76
C THR A 623 -0.66 -13.57 19.79
N LEU A 624 -1.62 -13.32 18.87
CA LEU A 624 -1.56 -12.16 17.98
C LEU A 624 -1.52 -10.84 18.75
N ARG A 625 -2.27 -10.75 19.85
CA ARG A 625 -2.26 -9.61 20.78
C ARG A 625 -0.94 -9.48 21.54
N GLN A 626 -0.28 -10.58 21.88
CA GLN A 626 1.05 -10.59 22.50
C GLN A 626 2.15 -10.20 21.51
N GLU A 627 2.16 -10.70 20.27
CA GLU A 627 3.09 -10.25 19.24
C GLU A 627 2.86 -8.77 18.88
N CYS A 628 1.60 -8.33 18.74
CA CYS A 628 1.27 -6.91 18.59
C CYS A 628 1.62 -6.06 19.82
N LYS A 629 1.83 -6.65 21.00
CA LYS A 629 2.34 -5.96 22.18
C LYS A 629 3.87 -5.88 22.14
N LYS A 630 4.56 -6.97 21.81
CA LYS A 630 6.03 -7.02 21.63
C LYS A 630 6.49 -6.04 20.57
N LEU A 631 5.90 -6.05 19.37
CA LEU A 631 6.23 -5.12 18.28
C LEU A 631 6.01 -3.64 18.68
N ARG A 632 5.09 -3.36 19.61
CA ARG A 632 4.88 -2.02 20.19
C ARG A 632 5.79 -1.73 21.39
N GLU A 633 6.48 -2.71 21.93
CA GLU A 633 7.48 -2.55 22.99
C GLU A 633 8.86 -2.40 22.33
N GLU A 634 9.23 -3.29 21.41
CA GLU A 634 10.37 -3.21 20.51
C GLU A 634 10.44 -1.85 19.78
N LEU A 635 9.40 -1.42 19.07
CA LEU A 635 9.39 -0.11 18.38
C LEU A 635 9.48 1.10 19.34
N ARG A 636 9.09 0.94 20.62
CA ARG A 636 9.29 1.98 21.64
C ARG A 636 10.69 1.94 22.24
N GLU A 637 11.29 0.77 22.33
CA GLU A 637 12.67 0.58 22.77
C GLU A 637 13.63 1.11 21.70
N GLU A 638 13.44 0.78 20.41
CA GLU A 638 14.17 1.39 19.30
C GLU A 638 14.06 2.92 19.30
N HIS A 639 12.85 3.49 19.42
CA HIS A 639 12.68 4.95 19.48
C HIS A 639 13.32 5.61 20.72
N GLU A 640 13.36 4.93 21.88
CA GLU A 640 14.11 5.44 23.04
C GLU A 640 15.62 5.21 22.90
N GLU A 641 16.08 4.19 22.17
CA GLU A 641 17.49 3.92 21.86
C GLU A 641 18.06 4.93 20.84
N ASP A 642 17.33 5.23 19.76
CA ASP A 642 17.61 6.31 18.80
C ASP A 642 17.67 7.66 19.52
N LYS A 643 16.71 7.92 20.41
CA LYS A 643 16.66 9.13 21.23
C LYS A 643 17.82 9.21 22.23
N ARG A 644 18.28 8.07 22.80
CA ARG A 644 19.49 8.02 23.64
C ARG A 644 20.76 8.25 22.82
N THR A 645 20.91 7.58 21.68
CA THR A 645 22.12 7.68 20.84
C THR A 645 22.27 9.08 20.24
N THR A 646 21.18 9.68 19.74
CA THR A 646 21.19 11.08 19.27
C THR A 646 21.46 12.07 20.40
N LEU A 647 20.91 11.88 21.61
CA LEU A 647 21.25 12.70 22.77
C LEU A 647 22.72 12.53 23.20
N VAL A 648 23.26 11.31 23.18
CA VAL A 648 24.67 11.03 23.51
C VAL A 648 25.60 11.66 22.48
N GLN A 649 25.30 11.55 21.19
CA GLN A 649 26.03 12.22 20.10
C GLN A 649 25.97 13.76 20.25
N LEU A 650 24.81 14.31 20.63
CA LEU A 650 24.67 15.75 20.88
C LEU A 650 25.47 16.20 22.11
N THR A 651 25.51 15.41 23.20
CA THR A 651 26.39 15.72 24.33
C THR A 651 27.87 15.59 23.97
N GLN A 652 28.25 14.56 23.21
CA GLN A 652 29.65 14.32 22.84
C GLN A 652 30.18 15.38 21.87
N THR A 653 29.37 15.82 20.89
CA THR A 653 29.72 16.95 20.02
C THR A 653 29.81 18.26 20.78
N LYS A 654 28.93 18.51 21.77
CA LYS A 654 29.03 19.69 22.64
C LYS A 654 30.24 19.63 23.58
N GLU A 655 30.63 18.46 24.07
CA GLU A 655 31.87 18.28 24.82
C GLU A 655 33.10 18.51 23.95
N GLN A 656 33.10 18.05 22.69
CA GLN A 656 34.17 18.30 21.71
C GLN A 656 34.27 19.77 21.29
N GLU A 657 33.15 20.46 21.05
CA GLU A 657 33.14 21.91 20.83
C GLU A 657 33.72 22.65 22.04
N MET A 658 33.30 22.28 23.26
CA MET A 658 33.75 22.91 24.49
C MET A 658 35.21 22.58 24.82
N SER A 659 35.73 21.39 24.45
CA SER A 659 37.15 21.06 24.61
C SER A 659 38.00 21.81 23.57
N ALA A 660 37.59 21.82 22.29
CA ALA A 660 38.27 22.57 21.23
C ALA A 660 38.31 24.07 21.52
N ALA A 661 37.21 24.64 22.06
CA ALA A 661 37.18 26.03 22.52
C ALA A 661 38.11 26.27 23.71
N ARG A 662 38.14 25.37 24.71
CA ARG A 662 39.05 25.47 25.86
C ARG A 662 40.51 25.39 25.42
N GLU A 663 40.87 24.45 24.55
CA GLU A 663 42.22 24.34 23.99
C GLU A 663 42.57 25.54 23.12
N GLY A 664 41.64 26.08 22.33
CA GLY A 664 41.83 27.30 21.54
C GLY A 664 42.15 28.50 22.42
N TRP A 665 41.40 28.69 23.52
CA TRP A 665 41.70 29.71 24.52
C TRP A 665 42.99 29.43 25.29
N GLN A 666 43.30 28.17 25.61
CA GLN A 666 44.53 27.82 26.32
C GLN A 666 45.77 28.06 25.44
N ARG A 667 45.76 27.66 24.17
CA ARG A 667 46.79 28.04 23.19
C ARG A 667 46.93 29.56 23.10
N LYS A 668 45.82 30.31 23.09
CA LYS A 668 45.85 31.78 23.09
C LYS A 668 46.49 32.37 24.35
N VAL A 669 46.34 31.72 25.50
CA VAL A 669 47.02 32.09 26.75
C VAL A 669 48.50 31.72 26.72
N GLU A 670 48.85 30.55 26.17
CA GLU A 670 50.22 30.10 25.98
C GLU A 670 50.98 31.03 25.00
N ASP A 671 50.39 31.36 23.83
CA ASP A 671 50.88 32.36 22.86
C ASP A 671 51.19 33.72 23.54
N LEU A 672 50.29 34.18 24.41
CA LEU A 672 50.42 35.45 25.12
C LEU A 672 51.47 35.39 26.23
N LEU A 673 51.62 34.24 26.90
CA LEU A 673 52.68 34.02 27.88
C LEU A 673 54.07 33.95 27.22
N GLU A 674 54.18 33.35 26.02
CA GLU A 674 55.41 33.38 25.22
C GLU A 674 55.72 34.79 24.68
N GLN A 675 54.73 35.54 24.21
CA GLN A 675 54.94 36.96 23.87
C GLN A 675 55.40 37.78 25.08
N ILE A 676 54.84 37.54 26.26
CA ILE A 676 55.27 38.19 27.52
C ILE A 676 56.70 37.75 27.93
N SER A 677 57.10 36.49 27.69
CA SER A 677 58.46 36.03 28.01
C SER A 677 59.50 36.59 27.04
N LEU A 678 59.20 36.62 25.73
CA LEU A 678 60.01 37.26 24.69
C LEU A 678 60.16 38.77 24.93
N LEU A 679 59.09 39.48 25.29
CA LEU A 679 59.15 40.90 25.64
C LEU A 679 59.99 41.15 26.90
N LYS A 680 59.88 40.31 27.93
CA LYS A 680 60.74 40.38 29.13
C LYS A 680 62.21 40.15 28.77
N GLN A 681 62.52 39.12 28.00
CA GLN A 681 63.89 38.81 27.57
C GLN A 681 64.49 39.92 26.69
N SER A 682 63.68 40.53 25.82
CA SER A 682 64.07 41.71 25.04
C SER A 682 64.36 42.92 25.92
N LEU A 683 63.51 43.18 26.94
CA LEU A 683 63.69 44.29 27.88
C LEU A 683 64.94 44.09 28.77
N GLU A 684 65.19 42.85 29.22
CA GLU A 684 66.36 42.47 30.01
C GLU A 684 67.65 42.52 29.19
N MET A 685 67.59 42.18 27.90
CA MET A 685 68.69 42.38 26.95
C MET A 685 68.96 43.86 26.68
N GLN A 686 67.92 44.70 26.53
CA GLN A 686 68.11 46.16 26.40
C GLN A 686 68.65 46.80 27.70
N LEU A 687 68.17 46.37 28.87
CA LEU A 687 68.69 46.81 30.16
C LEU A 687 70.18 46.47 30.31
N SER A 688 70.56 45.22 30.08
CA SER A 688 71.97 44.80 30.15
C SER A 688 72.85 45.47 29.09
N GLN A 689 72.36 45.72 27.87
CA GLN A 689 73.05 46.53 26.86
C GLN A 689 73.27 47.99 27.33
N SER A 690 72.23 48.63 27.89
CA SER A 690 72.33 50.00 28.42
C SER A 690 73.28 50.08 29.63
N GLN A 691 73.28 49.07 30.49
CA GLN A 691 74.15 48.96 31.66
C GLN A 691 75.62 48.72 31.25
N ASN A 692 75.87 47.90 30.23
CA ASN A 692 77.20 47.72 29.65
C ASN A 692 77.72 49.01 29.00
N SER A 693 76.86 49.74 28.28
CA SER A 693 77.20 51.04 27.68
C SER A 693 77.51 52.09 28.76
N LEU A 694 76.74 52.11 29.85
CA LEU A 694 77.00 52.97 31.01
C LEU A 694 78.35 52.64 31.68
N GLN A 695 78.67 51.35 31.85
CA GLN A 695 79.97 50.92 32.39
C GLN A 695 81.14 51.28 31.48
N GLN A 696 80.98 51.17 30.15
CA GLN A 696 82.00 51.60 29.18
C GLN A 696 82.24 53.11 29.24
N LEU A 697 81.17 53.92 29.25
CA LEU A 697 81.27 55.38 29.36
C LEU A 697 81.87 55.80 30.72
N GLN A 698 81.51 55.12 31.81
CA GLN A 698 82.09 55.37 33.14
C GLN A 698 83.57 54.97 33.21
N ALA A 699 83.99 53.93 32.49
CA ALA A 699 85.41 53.57 32.34
C ALA A 699 86.17 54.62 31.51
N GLN A 700 85.59 55.13 30.42
CA GLN A 700 86.16 56.22 29.62
C GLN A 700 86.33 57.50 30.45
N PHE A 701 85.31 57.95 31.18
CA PHE A 701 85.43 59.12 32.07
C PHE A 701 86.49 58.94 33.16
N ASN A 702 86.69 57.73 33.68
CA ASN A 702 87.78 57.45 34.63
C ASN A 702 89.16 57.52 33.95
N GLN A 703 89.32 56.98 32.74
CA GLN A 703 90.56 57.07 31.95
C GLN A 703 90.91 58.52 31.59
N GLU A 704 89.92 59.33 31.18
CA GLU A 704 90.11 60.77 30.95
C GLU A 704 90.51 61.51 32.22
N ARG A 705 89.89 61.19 33.36
CA ARG A 705 90.28 61.75 34.68
C ARG A 705 91.71 61.38 35.06
N GLU A 706 92.13 60.14 34.83
CA GLU A 706 93.49 59.69 35.10
C GLU A 706 94.49 60.36 34.16
N HIS A 707 94.15 60.51 32.87
CA HIS A 707 94.99 61.21 31.89
C HIS A 707 95.16 62.71 32.23
N LEU A 708 94.07 63.39 32.60
CA LEU A 708 94.11 64.79 33.05
C LEU A 708 94.89 64.94 34.36
N SER A 709 94.75 63.99 35.29
CA SER A 709 95.54 63.97 36.53
C SER A 709 97.04 63.76 36.28
N GLN A 710 97.41 62.97 35.28
CA GLN A 710 98.81 62.78 34.86
C GLN A 710 99.36 64.05 34.21
N GLN A 711 98.61 64.68 33.29
CA GLN A 711 98.99 65.95 32.67
C GLN A 711 99.20 67.07 33.70
N LEU A 712 98.34 67.15 34.74
CA LEU A 712 98.53 68.09 35.84
C LEU A 712 99.82 67.80 36.64
N GLN A 713 100.12 66.53 36.94
CA GLN A 713 101.39 66.15 37.59
C GLN A 713 102.63 66.45 36.74
N GLU A 714 102.55 66.27 35.41
CA GLU A 714 103.63 66.62 34.49
C GLU A 714 103.86 68.13 34.46
N LEU A 715 102.79 68.93 34.42
CA LEU A 715 102.85 70.39 34.48
C LEU A 715 103.39 70.91 35.83
N GLU A 716 103.00 70.30 36.96
CA GLU A 716 103.58 70.60 38.28
C GLU A 716 105.08 70.28 38.33
N LEU A 717 105.50 69.12 37.81
CA LEU A 717 106.91 68.73 37.70
C LEU A 717 107.69 69.68 36.78
N GLU A 718 107.10 70.16 35.69
CA GLU A 718 107.73 71.21 34.88
C GLU A 718 107.83 72.55 35.63
N HIS A 719 106.80 72.94 36.40
CA HIS A 719 106.81 74.20 37.16
C HIS A 719 107.91 74.20 38.22
N GLN A 720 108.03 73.10 38.98
CA GLN A 720 109.12 72.89 39.94
C GLN A 720 110.50 72.93 39.26
N ARG A 721 110.64 72.32 38.08
CA ARG A 721 111.88 72.38 37.26
C ARG A 721 112.17 73.78 36.69
N ARG A 722 111.17 74.64 36.51
CA ARG A 722 111.33 76.05 36.11
C ARG A 722 111.76 76.91 37.30
N GLU A 723 111.11 76.74 38.46
CA GLU A 723 111.42 77.44 39.70
C GLU A 723 112.85 77.17 40.18
N HIS A 724 113.32 75.93 40.14
CA HIS A 724 114.67 75.60 40.60
C HIS A 724 115.77 76.27 39.74
N ARG A 725 115.57 76.33 38.41
CA ARG A 725 116.46 77.07 37.50
C ARG A 725 116.42 78.59 37.75
N LEU A 726 115.25 79.13 38.12
CA LEU A 726 115.13 80.53 38.51
C LEU A 726 115.90 80.82 39.80
N GLN A 727 115.84 79.92 40.79
CA GLN A 727 116.57 80.04 42.06
C GLN A 727 118.09 80.00 41.83
N GLU A 728 118.58 79.10 40.99
CA GLU A 728 120.00 79.03 40.61
C GLU A 728 120.47 80.32 39.92
N ALA A 729 119.67 80.89 39.00
CA ALA A 729 119.98 82.15 38.33
C ALA A 729 119.96 83.35 39.30
N HIS A 730 119.05 83.37 40.26
CA HIS A 730 118.87 84.50 41.19
C HIS A 730 120.02 84.64 42.20
N CYS A 731 120.71 83.54 42.52
CA CYS A 731 121.87 83.54 43.41
C CYS A 731 123.15 84.16 42.79
N CYS A 732 123.25 84.23 41.46
CA CYS A 732 124.41 84.80 40.76
C CYS A 732 124.24 86.28 40.35
N ALA A 733 123.03 86.85 40.49
CA ALA A 733 122.73 88.22 40.08
C ALA A 733 122.75 89.25 41.24
N LEU A 734 122.81 88.78 42.49
CA LEU A 734 122.69 89.61 43.71
C LEU A 734 124.06 90.03 44.31
N GLN A 735 125.10 90.24 43.49
CA GLN A 735 126.42 90.69 43.98
C GLN A 735 126.96 91.98 43.38
N ASP A 736 126.38 92.52 42.30
CA ASP A 736 126.99 93.62 41.52
C ASP A 736 126.25 94.97 41.57
N LEU A 737 125.01 95.06 42.08
CA LEU A 737 124.14 96.25 41.92
C LEU A 737 123.21 96.55 43.13
N GLU A 738 123.71 96.49 44.36
CA GLU A 738 123.03 97.08 45.53
C GLU A 738 123.41 98.58 45.72
N GLU A 739 122.59 99.31 46.47
CA GLU A 739 122.82 100.69 46.96
C GLU A 739 123.02 101.83 45.92
N GLU A 740 121.95 102.24 45.22
CA GLU A 740 121.56 103.68 45.10
C GLU A 740 120.22 103.91 44.34
N LEU A 741 119.80 102.99 43.47
CA LEU A 741 118.61 103.16 42.61
C LEU A 741 117.27 102.66 43.22
N GLU A 742 117.32 101.93 44.33
CA GLU A 742 116.23 101.01 44.70
C GLU A 742 114.88 101.68 45.03
N GLU A 743 114.86 102.77 45.79
CA GLU A 743 113.60 103.30 46.35
C GLU A 743 112.66 103.90 45.30
N ARG A 744 113.21 104.50 44.23
CA ARG A 744 112.40 105.05 43.13
C ARG A 744 111.92 103.95 42.19
N LEU A 745 112.78 102.96 41.91
CA LEU A 745 112.42 101.83 41.05
C LEU A 745 111.35 100.94 41.70
N ARG A 746 111.44 100.69 43.02
CA ARG A 746 110.45 99.93 43.80
C ARG A 746 109.03 100.48 43.69
N GLN A 747 108.85 101.80 43.68
CA GLN A 747 107.50 102.40 43.59
C GLN A 747 106.89 102.25 42.18
N GLN A 748 107.68 102.46 41.12
CA GLN A 748 107.20 102.27 39.74
C GLN A 748 106.90 100.79 39.45
N HIS A 749 107.83 99.89 39.81
CA HIS A 749 107.62 98.44 39.65
C HIS A 749 106.44 97.91 40.47
N HIS A 750 106.12 98.49 41.64
CA HIS A 750 104.94 98.08 42.40
C HIS A 750 103.63 98.43 41.66
N MET A 751 103.52 99.63 41.12
CA MET A 751 102.35 100.03 40.32
C MET A 751 102.25 99.24 39.02
N GLU A 752 103.36 99.01 38.32
CA GLU A 752 103.37 98.21 37.09
C GLU A 752 103.01 96.75 37.37
N LEU A 753 103.58 96.12 38.40
CA LEU A 753 103.21 94.76 38.82
C LEU A 753 101.77 94.66 39.33
N GLN A 754 101.22 95.69 39.99
CA GLN A 754 99.79 95.71 40.33
C GLN A 754 98.92 95.79 39.07
N SER A 755 99.19 96.73 38.17
CA SER A 755 98.43 96.86 36.91
C SER A 755 98.51 95.60 36.03
N LEU A 756 99.67 94.94 35.99
CA LEU A 756 99.89 93.71 35.23
C LEU A 756 99.21 92.51 35.91
N ARG A 757 99.21 92.43 37.24
CA ARG A 757 98.45 91.41 37.99
C ARG A 757 96.94 91.61 37.88
N GLU A 758 96.47 92.85 37.86
CA GLU A 758 95.06 93.16 37.63
C GLU A 758 94.65 92.87 36.18
N ALA A 759 95.49 93.19 35.19
CA ALA A 759 95.28 92.82 33.80
C ALA A 759 95.30 91.29 33.59
N HIS A 760 96.22 90.57 34.22
CA HIS A 760 96.23 89.10 34.19
C HIS A 760 95.03 88.49 34.93
N ARG A 761 94.62 89.04 36.08
CA ARG A 761 93.39 88.62 36.76
C ARG A 761 92.19 88.83 35.84
N GLN A 762 92.01 90.03 35.28
CA GLN A 762 90.94 90.33 34.34
C GLN A 762 90.98 89.39 33.12
N SER A 763 92.15 89.14 32.54
CA SER A 763 92.33 88.23 31.39
C SER A 763 91.97 86.77 31.70
N ILE A 764 92.37 86.27 32.88
CA ILE A 764 92.00 84.92 33.37
C ILE A 764 90.51 84.87 33.69
N GLU A 765 89.94 85.94 34.25
CA GLU A 765 88.53 86.05 34.62
C GLU A 765 87.63 86.17 33.38
N THR A 766 88.08 86.84 32.30
CA THR A 766 87.42 86.81 30.99
C THR A 766 87.59 85.48 30.25
N LEU A 767 88.78 84.87 30.26
CA LEU A 767 88.97 83.53 29.67
C LEU A 767 88.14 82.48 30.38
N ARG A 768 88.04 82.58 31.70
CA ARG A 768 87.15 81.74 32.51
C ARG A 768 85.69 81.96 32.13
N GLN A 769 85.21 83.21 32.08
CA GLN A 769 83.84 83.53 31.66
C GLN A 769 83.55 83.05 30.23
N GLN A 770 84.51 83.16 29.30
CA GLN A 770 84.41 82.62 27.94
C GLN A 770 84.29 81.09 27.97
N SER A 771 85.16 80.38 28.70
CA SER A 771 85.08 78.91 28.82
C SER A 771 83.80 78.44 29.54
N GLU A 772 83.30 79.19 30.53
CA GLU A 772 82.04 78.89 31.22
C GLU A 772 80.82 79.18 30.33
N GLN A 773 80.91 80.17 29.43
CA GLN A 773 79.90 80.44 28.39
C GLN A 773 79.92 79.38 27.28
N GLU A 774 81.08 79.01 26.75
CA GLU A 774 81.25 77.96 25.74
C GLU A 774 80.80 76.59 26.26
N LEU A 775 81.11 76.27 27.53
CA LEU A 775 80.59 75.08 28.20
C LEU A 775 79.07 75.17 28.47
N GLN A 776 78.48 76.35 28.57
CA GLN A 776 77.03 76.52 28.68
C GLN A 776 76.35 76.38 27.32
N THR A 777 76.87 76.98 26.24
CA THR A 777 76.31 76.81 24.88
C THR A 777 76.40 75.34 24.45
N LEU A 778 77.56 74.69 24.64
CA LEU A 778 77.72 73.27 24.30
C LEU A 778 76.79 72.36 25.13
N ARG A 779 76.47 72.72 26.38
CA ARG A 779 75.45 72.01 27.18
C ARG A 779 74.05 72.20 26.62
N PHE A 780 73.65 73.42 26.23
CA PHE A 780 72.36 73.66 25.61
C PHE A 780 72.24 72.97 24.25
N GLU A 781 73.29 72.98 23.44
CA GLU A 781 73.36 72.29 22.15
C GLU A 781 73.20 70.77 22.33
N LEU A 782 74.00 70.14 23.20
CA LEU A 782 73.88 68.70 23.49
C LEU A 782 72.54 68.31 24.15
N GLU A 783 71.97 69.19 24.99
CA GLU A 783 70.64 68.98 25.53
C GLU A 783 69.54 69.07 24.46
N ASP A 784 69.64 70.01 23.52
CA ASP A 784 68.63 70.21 22.47
C ASP A 784 68.78 69.17 21.34
N GLU A 785 70.00 68.72 21.03
CA GLU A 785 70.25 67.51 20.24
C GLU A 785 69.65 66.27 20.93
N GLY A 786 69.85 66.12 22.25
CA GLY A 786 69.23 65.04 23.03
C GLY A 786 67.70 65.08 23.01
N LYS A 787 67.10 66.27 23.15
CA LYS A 787 65.64 66.50 23.02
C LYS A 787 65.15 66.18 21.60
N ALA A 788 65.90 66.58 20.56
CA ALA A 788 65.58 66.30 19.16
C ALA A 788 65.67 64.81 18.82
N MET A 789 66.72 64.12 19.28
CA MET A 789 66.88 62.68 19.10
C MET A 789 65.76 61.90 19.82
N LEU A 790 65.43 62.27 21.05
CA LEU A 790 64.29 61.70 21.78
C LEU A 790 62.95 62.01 21.10
N ALA A 791 62.79 63.16 20.45
CA ALA A 791 61.60 63.49 19.67
C ALA A 791 61.51 62.65 18.38
N SER A 792 62.62 62.45 17.66
CA SER A 792 62.67 61.59 16.47
C SER A 792 62.37 60.13 16.81
N LEU A 793 63.02 59.55 17.83
CA LEU A 793 62.76 58.19 18.30
C LEU A 793 61.32 57.99 18.78
N ARG A 794 60.71 59.00 19.44
CA ARG A 794 59.28 58.97 19.79
C ARG A 794 58.39 59.03 18.54
N SER A 795 58.76 59.81 17.54
CA SER A 795 58.03 59.90 16.26
C SER A 795 58.11 58.58 15.47
N GLU A 796 59.28 57.96 15.41
CA GLU A 796 59.51 56.66 14.77
C GLU A 796 58.76 55.54 15.49
N LEU A 797 58.85 55.47 16.83
CA LEU A 797 58.11 54.49 17.62
C LEU A 797 56.59 54.66 17.46
N ASN A 798 56.09 55.90 17.46
CA ASN A 798 54.67 56.18 17.21
C ASN A 798 54.26 55.83 15.77
N HIS A 799 55.13 56.05 14.78
CA HIS A 799 54.87 55.69 13.39
C HIS A 799 54.83 54.16 13.18
N LEU A 800 55.77 53.42 13.77
CA LEU A 800 55.79 51.96 13.76
C LEU A 800 54.57 51.38 14.50
N HIS A 801 54.19 51.95 15.64
CA HIS A 801 53.00 51.53 16.38
C HIS A 801 51.71 51.82 15.58
N ALA A 802 51.63 52.99 14.93
CA ALA A 802 50.51 53.33 14.05
C ALA A 802 50.42 52.41 12.83
N SER A 803 51.55 52.09 12.17
CA SER A 803 51.55 51.18 11.02
C SER A 803 51.23 49.73 11.41
N ALA A 804 51.67 49.26 12.59
CA ALA A 804 51.30 47.96 13.13
C ALA A 804 49.79 47.87 13.48
N ILE A 805 49.22 48.91 14.11
CA ILE A 805 47.78 49.00 14.36
C ILE A 805 47.00 49.02 13.04
N GLU A 806 47.45 49.77 12.05
CA GLU A 806 46.74 49.90 10.78
C GLU A 806 46.84 48.63 9.93
N HIS A 807 47.98 47.94 9.95
CA HIS A 807 48.11 46.60 9.36
C HIS A 807 47.18 45.58 10.06
N LEU A 808 47.13 45.58 11.40
CA LEU A 808 46.25 44.69 12.17
C LEU A 808 44.75 44.98 11.93
N ARG A 809 44.38 46.25 11.74
CA ARG A 809 43.04 46.65 11.27
C ARG A 809 42.75 46.12 9.87
N GLN A 810 43.70 46.25 8.95
CA GLN A 810 43.54 45.79 7.57
C GLN A 810 43.42 44.26 7.49
N THR A 811 44.24 43.49 8.22
CA THR A 811 44.08 42.02 8.28
C THR A 811 42.74 41.65 8.90
N HIS A 812 42.35 42.26 10.01
CA HIS A 812 41.05 41.99 10.63
C HIS A 812 39.86 42.40 9.74
N GLN A 813 39.99 43.46 8.96
CA GLN A 813 38.97 43.88 7.99
C GLN A 813 38.90 42.91 6.79
N GLN A 814 40.02 42.32 6.38
CA GLN A 814 40.06 41.27 5.36
C GLN A 814 39.48 39.95 5.89
N GLU A 815 39.86 39.51 7.09
CA GLU A 815 39.31 38.33 7.77
C GLU A 815 37.79 38.45 7.96
N THR A 816 37.31 39.60 8.46
CA THR A 816 35.86 39.82 8.65
C THR A 816 35.10 40.04 7.35
N ALA A 817 35.76 40.41 6.25
CA ALA A 817 35.16 40.40 4.91
C ALA A 817 35.10 38.98 4.33
N ALA A 818 36.16 38.18 4.49
CA ALA A 818 36.20 36.77 4.08
C ALA A 818 35.15 35.93 4.82
N ALA A 819 35.08 36.02 6.16
CA ALA A 819 34.09 35.31 6.96
C ALA A 819 32.64 35.73 6.64
N LYS A 820 32.41 36.98 6.23
CA LYS A 820 31.09 37.41 5.71
C LYS A 820 30.79 36.79 4.35
N LEU A 821 31.76 36.78 3.43
CA LEU A 821 31.60 36.17 2.11
C LEU A 821 31.38 34.65 2.20
N GLU A 822 32.07 33.96 3.12
CA GLU A 822 31.84 32.54 3.42
C GLU A 822 30.43 32.30 3.99
N LEU A 823 29.97 33.14 4.92
CA LEU A 823 28.60 33.08 5.44
C LEU A 823 27.54 33.37 4.37
N GLU A 824 27.75 34.37 3.51
CA GLU A 824 26.87 34.71 2.39
C GLU A 824 26.82 33.56 1.38
N ASN A 825 27.95 32.95 1.04
CA ASN A 825 28.01 31.76 0.18
C ASN A 825 27.28 30.56 0.81
N ALA A 826 27.45 30.30 2.11
CA ALA A 826 26.76 29.22 2.81
C ALA A 826 25.24 29.45 2.87
N LEU A 827 24.80 30.70 3.08
CA LEU A 827 23.39 31.08 3.01
C LEU A 827 22.82 30.95 1.60
N GLU A 828 23.59 31.30 0.56
CA GLU A 828 23.13 31.19 -0.82
C GLU A 828 23.03 29.71 -1.28
N GLN A 829 23.98 28.86 -0.87
CA GLN A 829 23.91 27.40 -1.03
C GLN A 829 22.70 26.81 -0.28
N SER A 830 22.47 27.22 0.97
CA SER A 830 21.29 26.78 1.75
C SER A 830 19.99 27.19 1.07
N ARG A 831 19.90 28.42 0.53
CA ARG A 831 18.76 28.87 -0.29
C ARG A 831 18.63 28.11 -1.61
N GLN A 832 19.73 27.65 -2.21
CA GLN A 832 19.66 26.82 -3.42
C GLN A 832 19.09 25.44 -3.10
N GLN A 833 19.56 24.80 -2.03
CA GLN A 833 19.00 23.54 -1.53
C GLN A 833 17.51 23.69 -1.14
N GLU A 834 17.14 24.80 -0.49
CA GLU A 834 15.73 25.12 -0.19
C GLU A 834 14.89 25.26 -1.48
N ARG A 835 15.40 25.97 -2.50
CA ARG A 835 14.76 26.09 -3.83
C ARG A 835 14.61 24.74 -4.53
N GLU A 836 15.63 23.87 -4.47
CA GLU A 836 15.60 22.52 -5.05
C GLU A 836 14.60 21.60 -4.32
N LEU A 837 14.56 21.65 -2.99
CA LEU A 837 13.60 20.91 -2.18
C LEU A 837 12.17 21.39 -2.40
N LEU A 838 11.94 22.71 -2.47
CA LEU A 838 10.63 23.29 -2.81
C LEU A 838 10.18 22.92 -4.23
N GLY A 839 11.11 22.94 -5.21
CA GLY A 839 10.85 22.45 -6.56
C GLY A 839 10.42 20.98 -6.56
N ARG A 840 11.17 20.12 -5.87
CA ARG A 840 10.85 18.69 -5.78
C ARG A 840 9.56 18.40 -4.99
N ILE A 841 9.20 19.24 -4.02
CA ILE A 841 7.90 19.21 -3.35
C ILE A 841 6.79 19.58 -4.34
N ALA A 842 6.99 20.58 -5.20
CA ALA A 842 6.02 20.95 -6.24
C ALA A 842 5.86 19.84 -7.28
N ASP A 843 6.96 19.22 -7.75
CA ASP A 843 6.93 18.07 -8.67
C ASP A 843 6.13 16.89 -8.09
N LEU A 844 6.38 16.55 -6.81
CA LEU A 844 5.66 15.48 -6.10
C LEU A 844 4.20 15.83 -5.85
N GLN A 845 3.88 17.10 -5.58
CA GLN A 845 2.50 17.57 -5.49
C GLN A 845 1.80 17.46 -6.85
N GLU A 846 2.45 17.84 -7.94
CA GLU A 846 1.89 17.69 -9.28
C GLU A 846 1.68 16.21 -9.62
N GLU A 847 2.64 15.33 -9.33
CA GLU A 847 2.48 13.88 -9.54
C GLU A 847 1.31 13.32 -8.71
N VAL A 848 1.14 13.77 -7.46
CA VAL A 848 -0.04 13.42 -6.64
C VAL A 848 -1.34 13.93 -7.26
N THR A 849 -1.37 15.13 -7.87
CA THR A 849 -2.56 15.59 -8.60
C THR A 849 -2.83 14.79 -9.88
N ARG A 850 -1.80 14.47 -10.67
CA ARG A 850 -1.92 13.60 -11.86
C ARG A 850 -2.46 12.22 -11.49
N ARG A 851 -1.95 11.61 -10.41
CA ARG A 851 -2.44 10.33 -9.87
C ARG A 851 -3.87 10.43 -9.33
N LYS A 852 -4.24 11.52 -8.65
CA LYS A 852 -5.63 11.76 -8.20
C LYS A 852 -6.60 11.91 -9.36
N ASN A 853 -6.23 12.64 -10.40
CA ASN A 853 -7.05 12.79 -11.60
C ASN A 853 -7.25 11.44 -12.28
N HIS A 854 -6.19 10.66 -12.47
CA HIS A 854 -6.30 9.31 -13.03
C HIS A 854 -7.18 8.36 -12.20
N ILE A 855 -7.15 8.46 -10.86
CA ILE A 855 -8.09 7.73 -9.99
C ILE A 855 -9.53 8.19 -10.23
N ALA A 856 -9.78 9.50 -10.34
CA ALA A 856 -11.11 10.02 -10.65
C ALA A 856 -11.62 9.62 -12.05
N ASP A 857 -10.72 9.53 -13.04
CA ASP A 857 -11.03 9.02 -14.38
C ASP A 857 -11.44 7.53 -14.31
N LEU A 858 -10.67 6.71 -13.57
CA LEU A 858 -11.00 5.30 -13.33
C LEU A 858 -12.29 5.12 -12.52
N ASP A 859 -12.55 5.95 -11.51
CA ASP A 859 -13.81 5.95 -10.78
C ASP A 859 -14.99 6.31 -11.70
N HIS A 860 -14.79 7.21 -12.68
CA HIS A 860 -15.80 7.52 -13.69
C HIS A 860 -16.01 6.37 -14.69
N GLU A 861 -14.95 5.70 -15.15
CA GLU A 861 -15.08 4.46 -15.93
C GLU A 861 -15.84 3.39 -15.15
N ILE A 862 -15.53 3.17 -13.88
CA ILE A 862 -16.24 2.25 -12.98
C ILE A 862 -17.73 2.64 -12.84
N HIS A 863 -18.05 3.93 -12.72
CA HIS A 863 -19.45 4.38 -12.67
C HIS A 863 -20.18 4.10 -14.00
N THR A 864 -19.60 4.45 -15.14
CA THR A 864 -20.24 4.18 -16.45
C THR A 864 -20.39 2.68 -16.72
N LEU A 865 -19.43 1.84 -16.31
CA LEU A 865 -19.55 0.38 -16.37
C LEU A 865 -20.66 -0.15 -15.46
N ASN A 866 -20.82 0.39 -14.25
CA ASN A 866 -21.92 0.05 -13.34
C ASN A 866 -23.29 0.50 -13.88
N GLU A 867 -23.38 1.65 -14.56
CA GLU A 867 -24.59 2.09 -15.25
C GLU A 867 -24.93 1.19 -16.45
N ASN A 868 -23.92 0.77 -17.23
CA ASN A 868 -24.07 -0.21 -18.30
C ASN A 868 -24.52 -1.59 -17.76
N ILE A 869 -23.97 -2.06 -16.64
CA ILE A 869 -24.42 -3.28 -15.98
C ILE A 869 -25.87 -3.12 -15.47
N SER A 870 -26.22 -1.95 -14.91
CA SER A 870 -27.58 -1.67 -14.41
C SER A 870 -28.62 -1.62 -15.53
N THR A 871 -28.29 -1.04 -16.68
CA THR A 871 -29.17 -1.01 -17.86
C THR A 871 -29.34 -2.39 -18.47
N LEU A 872 -28.25 -3.11 -18.72
CA LEU A 872 -28.29 -4.51 -19.18
C LEU A 872 -29.07 -5.42 -18.24
N THR A 873 -28.94 -5.26 -16.92
CA THR A 873 -29.72 -6.02 -15.92
C THR A 873 -31.22 -5.74 -16.04
N LYS A 874 -31.61 -4.47 -16.22
CA LYS A 874 -33.01 -4.07 -16.43
C LYS A 874 -33.57 -4.61 -17.75
N GLU A 875 -32.77 -4.61 -18.82
CA GLU A 875 -33.16 -5.22 -20.10
C GLU A 875 -33.34 -6.74 -19.97
N LEU A 876 -32.45 -7.42 -19.25
CA LEU A 876 -32.52 -8.87 -19.01
C LEU A 876 -33.74 -9.22 -18.13
N GLU A 877 -34.06 -8.41 -17.11
CA GLU A 877 -35.32 -8.48 -16.37
C GLU A 877 -36.55 -8.29 -17.27
N LEU A 878 -36.54 -7.29 -18.16
CA LEU A 878 -37.64 -7.03 -19.09
C LEU A 878 -37.83 -8.20 -20.07
N LYS A 879 -36.74 -8.76 -20.60
CA LYS A 879 -36.78 -9.98 -21.43
C LYS A 879 -37.24 -11.20 -20.65
N GLY A 880 -36.86 -11.35 -19.38
CA GLY A 880 -37.43 -12.36 -18.48
C GLY A 880 -38.95 -12.21 -18.32
N LYS A 881 -39.45 -10.98 -18.12
CA LYS A 881 -40.87 -10.67 -18.02
C LYS A 881 -41.62 -10.91 -19.34
N GLU A 882 -41.01 -10.58 -20.49
CA GLU A 882 -41.55 -10.94 -21.83
C GLU A 882 -41.63 -12.46 -22.03
N VAL A 883 -40.57 -13.22 -21.71
CA VAL A 883 -40.57 -14.69 -21.84
C VAL A 883 -41.62 -15.34 -20.93
N LEU A 884 -41.78 -14.85 -19.68
CA LEU A 884 -42.85 -15.30 -18.78
C LEU A 884 -44.25 -14.98 -19.32
N LYS A 885 -44.43 -13.82 -19.96
CA LYS A 885 -45.69 -13.43 -20.61
C LYS A 885 -45.99 -14.31 -21.83
N ILE A 886 -45.03 -14.51 -22.74
CA ILE A 886 -45.19 -15.39 -23.90
C ILE A 886 -45.52 -16.82 -23.44
N ARG A 887 -44.87 -17.31 -22.38
CA ARG A 887 -45.15 -18.62 -21.79
C ARG A 887 -46.55 -18.70 -21.17
N SER A 888 -47.05 -17.65 -20.52
CA SER A 888 -48.39 -17.65 -19.93
C SER A 888 -49.48 -17.56 -21.01
N GLU A 889 -49.26 -16.76 -22.05
CA GLU A 889 -50.13 -16.65 -23.24
C GLU A 889 -50.18 -17.97 -24.02
N ALA A 890 -49.03 -18.61 -24.29
CA ALA A 890 -48.98 -19.93 -24.92
C ALA A 890 -49.70 -21.01 -24.06
N ASN A 891 -49.46 -21.05 -22.75
CA ASN A 891 -50.18 -21.94 -21.84
C ASN A 891 -51.69 -21.64 -21.77
N GLN A 892 -52.13 -20.42 -22.06
CA GLN A 892 -53.55 -20.07 -22.15
C GLN A 892 -54.16 -20.52 -23.49
N GLN A 893 -53.42 -20.37 -24.60
CA GLN A 893 -53.81 -20.89 -25.92
C GLN A 893 -53.91 -22.41 -25.93
N ILE A 894 -52.94 -23.13 -25.35
CA ILE A 894 -52.98 -24.59 -25.18
C ILE A 894 -54.26 -25.01 -24.44
N ARG A 895 -54.53 -24.43 -23.27
CA ARG A 895 -55.74 -24.74 -22.48
C ARG A 895 -57.05 -24.37 -23.19
N ALA A 896 -57.05 -23.34 -24.03
CA ALA A 896 -58.20 -23.01 -24.87
C ALA A 896 -58.43 -24.06 -25.97
N HIS A 897 -57.36 -24.48 -26.66
CA HIS A 897 -57.42 -25.54 -27.67
C HIS A 897 -57.78 -26.91 -27.07
N GLU A 898 -57.25 -27.26 -25.90
CA GLU A 898 -57.65 -28.45 -25.13
C GLU A 898 -59.15 -28.41 -24.83
N GLN A 899 -59.66 -27.34 -24.21
CA GLN A 899 -61.08 -27.21 -23.91
C GLN A 899 -61.97 -27.28 -25.16
N ASP A 900 -61.57 -26.66 -26.28
CA ASP A 900 -62.36 -26.69 -27.50
C ASP A 900 -62.29 -28.04 -28.23
N LEU A 901 -61.22 -28.82 -28.03
CA LEU A 901 -61.13 -30.21 -28.46
C LEU A 901 -62.04 -31.10 -27.59
N THR A 902 -62.04 -30.92 -26.26
CA THR A 902 -62.96 -31.63 -25.35
C THR A 902 -64.42 -31.32 -25.71
N LYS A 903 -64.78 -30.05 -25.90
CA LYS A 903 -66.14 -29.63 -26.32
C LYS A 903 -66.53 -30.16 -27.70
N LYS A 904 -65.58 -30.40 -28.61
CA LYS A 904 -65.86 -31.07 -29.91
C LYS A 904 -66.15 -32.55 -29.68
N HIS A 905 -65.28 -33.24 -28.94
CA HIS A 905 -65.48 -34.65 -28.63
C HIS A 905 -66.77 -34.92 -27.83
N GLU A 906 -67.12 -34.04 -26.88
CA GLU A 906 -68.40 -34.08 -26.16
C GLU A 906 -69.61 -33.94 -27.10
N ARG A 907 -69.54 -33.05 -28.11
CA ARG A 907 -70.59 -32.91 -29.13
C ARG A 907 -70.67 -34.14 -30.04
N GLU A 908 -69.53 -34.62 -30.54
CA GLU A 908 -69.45 -35.82 -31.37
C GLU A 908 -70.02 -37.04 -30.63
N MET A 909 -69.69 -37.21 -29.36
CA MET A 909 -70.24 -38.26 -28.50
C MET A 909 -71.73 -38.04 -28.20
N ALA A 910 -72.19 -36.81 -28.01
CA ALA A 910 -73.62 -36.50 -27.84
C ALA A 910 -74.43 -36.76 -29.13
N GLU A 911 -73.87 -36.44 -30.30
CA GLU A 911 -74.46 -36.68 -31.61
C GLU A 911 -74.50 -38.18 -31.93
N MET A 912 -73.41 -38.93 -31.69
CA MET A 912 -73.40 -40.39 -31.81
C MET A 912 -74.40 -41.05 -30.87
N ASN A 913 -74.51 -40.60 -29.61
CA ASN A 913 -75.55 -41.06 -28.69
C ASN A 913 -76.96 -40.69 -29.18
N ALA A 914 -77.17 -39.51 -29.77
CA ALA A 914 -78.46 -39.11 -30.31
C ALA A 914 -78.86 -39.91 -31.58
N VAL A 915 -77.89 -40.28 -32.42
CA VAL A 915 -78.08 -41.19 -33.55
C VAL A 915 -78.42 -42.60 -33.04
N HIS A 916 -77.61 -43.16 -32.14
CA HIS A 916 -77.85 -44.49 -31.59
C HIS A 916 -79.21 -44.61 -30.87
N ASN A 917 -79.61 -43.59 -30.10
CA ASN A 917 -80.94 -43.55 -29.49
C ASN A 917 -82.07 -43.48 -30.53
N ARG A 918 -81.90 -42.74 -31.64
CA ARG A 918 -82.88 -42.75 -32.76
C ARG A 918 -82.95 -44.10 -33.45
N GLU A 919 -81.81 -44.75 -33.68
CA GLU A 919 -81.75 -46.09 -34.28
C GLU A 919 -82.43 -47.13 -33.38
N ALA A 920 -82.17 -47.10 -32.07
CA ALA A 920 -82.86 -47.93 -31.09
C ALA A 920 -84.37 -47.65 -31.05
N GLN A 921 -84.78 -46.38 -31.09
CA GLN A 921 -86.20 -45.98 -31.14
C GLN A 921 -86.89 -46.47 -32.44
N ASN A 922 -86.19 -46.42 -33.57
CA ASN A 922 -86.67 -46.95 -34.86
C ASN A 922 -86.79 -48.47 -34.82
N MET A 923 -85.77 -49.18 -34.32
CA MET A 923 -85.79 -50.64 -34.12
C MET A 923 -86.95 -51.07 -33.21
N LEU A 924 -87.22 -50.33 -32.13
CA LEU A 924 -88.38 -50.55 -31.27
C LEU A 924 -89.70 -50.26 -31.98
N SER A 925 -89.76 -49.21 -32.82
CA SER A 925 -90.93 -48.90 -33.65
C SER A 925 -91.24 -50.01 -34.64
N ASP A 926 -90.22 -50.52 -35.35
CA ASP A 926 -90.36 -51.58 -36.35
C ASP A 926 -90.62 -52.95 -35.70
N PHE A 927 -90.02 -53.24 -34.55
CA PHE A 927 -90.40 -54.39 -33.72
C PHE A 927 -91.89 -54.32 -33.33
N ASN A 928 -92.36 -53.16 -32.84
CA ASN A 928 -93.76 -52.98 -32.46
C ASN A 928 -94.71 -53.15 -33.66
N LYS A 929 -94.40 -52.57 -34.84
CA LYS A 929 -95.16 -52.78 -36.09
C LYS A 929 -95.21 -54.26 -36.49
N ALA A 930 -94.07 -54.96 -36.48
CA ALA A 930 -94.00 -56.38 -36.80
C ALA A 930 -94.81 -57.21 -35.78
N GLN A 931 -94.76 -56.85 -34.50
CA GLN A 931 -95.54 -57.48 -33.46
C GLN A 931 -97.04 -57.19 -33.64
N GLU A 932 -97.44 -55.98 -34.04
CA GLU A 932 -98.83 -55.60 -34.43
C GLU A 932 -99.36 -56.44 -35.59
N LEU A 933 -98.63 -56.51 -36.70
CA LEU A 933 -98.96 -57.40 -37.83
C LEU A 933 -99.11 -58.88 -37.43
N LEU A 934 -98.35 -59.34 -36.42
CA LEU A 934 -98.52 -60.68 -35.86
C LEU A 934 -99.83 -60.84 -35.07
N LYS A 935 -100.32 -59.82 -34.36
CA LYS A 935 -101.62 -59.87 -33.66
C LYS A 935 -102.79 -59.77 -34.62
N ASP A 936 -102.69 -58.94 -35.65
CA ASP A 936 -103.69 -58.86 -36.71
C ASP A 936 -103.81 -60.21 -37.43
N LYS A 937 -102.68 -60.90 -37.64
CA LYS A 937 -102.67 -62.26 -38.20
C LYS A 937 -103.19 -63.33 -37.23
N ILE A 938 -102.87 -63.25 -35.94
CA ILE A 938 -103.41 -64.17 -34.91
C ILE A 938 -104.92 -63.99 -34.77
N SER A 939 -105.41 -62.77 -34.67
CA SER A 939 -106.84 -62.46 -34.54
C SER A 939 -107.62 -62.81 -35.82
N ALA A 940 -107.08 -62.56 -37.01
CA ALA A 940 -107.68 -63.04 -38.26
C ALA A 940 -107.75 -64.58 -38.33
N LEU A 941 -106.73 -65.29 -37.84
CA LEU A 941 -106.76 -66.75 -37.73
C LEU A 941 -107.76 -67.25 -36.66
N GLN A 942 -107.92 -66.53 -35.55
CA GLN A 942 -108.91 -66.82 -34.51
C GLN A 942 -110.34 -66.61 -35.03
N ILE A 943 -110.63 -65.50 -35.71
CA ILE A 943 -111.93 -65.23 -36.35
C ILE A 943 -112.23 -66.30 -37.41
N LEU A 944 -111.24 -66.70 -38.21
CA LEU A 944 -111.42 -67.78 -39.19
C LEU A 944 -111.70 -69.13 -38.50
N LEU A 945 -110.98 -69.45 -37.42
CA LEU A 945 -111.19 -70.64 -36.62
C LEU A 945 -112.59 -70.65 -36.00
N GLU A 946 -113.00 -69.58 -35.32
CA GLU A 946 -114.33 -69.42 -34.72
C GLU A 946 -115.44 -69.53 -35.78
N ALA A 947 -115.27 -68.91 -36.95
CA ALA A 947 -116.23 -69.05 -38.06
C ALA A 947 -116.29 -70.48 -38.64
N THR A 948 -115.20 -71.26 -38.59
CA THR A 948 -115.24 -72.69 -38.94
C THR A 948 -115.84 -73.56 -37.83
N GLU A 949 -115.60 -73.25 -36.56
CA GLU A 949 -116.25 -73.90 -35.43
C GLU A 949 -117.76 -73.62 -35.42
N GLU A 950 -118.18 -72.39 -35.70
CA GLU A 950 -119.59 -72.03 -35.80
C GLU A 950 -120.27 -72.78 -36.96
N LYS A 951 -119.65 -72.84 -38.14
CA LYS A 951 -120.14 -73.66 -39.27
C LYS A 951 -120.19 -75.16 -38.94
N PHE A 952 -119.34 -75.65 -38.03
CA PHE A 952 -119.36 -77.02 -37.56
C PHE A 952 -120.46 -77.27 -36.50
N ARG A 953 -120.68 -76.31 -35.59
CA ARG A 953 -121.71 -76.35 -34.53
C ARG A 953 -123.13 -76.15 -35.08
N ASN A 954 -123.28 -75.24 -36.04
CA ASN A 954 -124.55 -74.90 -36.71
C ASN A 954 -124.78 -75.74 -37.98
N ARG A 955 -124.08 -76.86 -38.12
CA ARG A 955 -124.29 -77.82 -39.21
C ARG A 955 -125.68 -78.45 -39.06
N GLU A 956 -126.47 -78.40 -40.13
CA GLU A 956 -127.79 -79.06 -40.18
C GLU A 956 -127.68 -80.56 -39.86
N SER A 957 -128.61 -81.06 -39.05
CA SER A 957 -128.76 -82.49 -38.78
C SER A 957 -129.07 -83.23 -40.08
N ARG A 958 -128.58 -84.46 -40.23
CA ARG A 958 -128.74 -85.18 -41.50
C ARG A 958 -130.21 -85.54 -41.74
N PRO A 959 -130.65 -85.72 -43.00
CA PRO A 959 -131.97 -86.26 -43.27
C PRO A 959 -132.18 -87.62 -42.59
N GLU A 960 -131.12 -88.45 -42.51
CA GLU A 960 -131.12 -89.69 -41.71
C GLU A 960 -131.49 -89.42 -40.23
N ASP A 961 -130.82 -88.46 -39.58
CA ASP A 961 -131.02 -88.14 -38.16
C ASP A 961 -132.44 -87.62 -37.91
N LEU A 962 -132.93 -86.73 -38.80
CA LEU A 962 -134.26 -86.12 -38.69
C LEU A 962 -135.39 -87.15 -38.87
N GLN A 963 -135.24 -88.10 -39.80
CA GLN A 963 -136.22 -89.17 -39.99
C GLN A 963 -136.25 -90.12 -38.78
N VAL A 964 -135.08 -90.55 -38.28
CA VAL A 964 -135.00 -91.39 -37.07
C VAL A 964 -135.57 -90.66 -35.85
N ILE A 965 -135.39 -89.35 -35.72
CA ILE A 965 -136.01 -88.54 -34.66
C ILE A 965 -137.55 -88.47 -34.81
N ALA A 966 -138.10 -88.49 -36.03
CA ALA A 966 -139.54 -88.54 -36.24
C ALA A 966 -140.12 -89.91 -35.85
N GLU A 967 -139.53 -91.01 -36.35
CA GLU A 967 -139.94 -92.39 -36.04
C GLU A 967 -139.82 -92.70 -34.53
N LEU A 968 -138.78 -92.19 -33.86
CA LEU A 968 -138.63 -92.30 -32.40
C LEU A 968 -139.69 -91.50 -31.63
N LYS A 969 -140.09 -90.31 -32.10
CA LYS A 969 -141.16 -89.52 -31.47
C LYS A 969 -142.52 -90.20 -31.61
N GLU A 970 -142.80 -90.80 -32.75
CA GLU A 970 -144.03 -91.57 -33.00
C GLU A 970 -144.09 -92.80 -32.08
N MET A 971 -143.04 -93.62 -32.05
CA MET A 971 -142.92 -94.76 -31.12
C MET A 971 -142.97 -94.36 -29.62
N VAL A 972 -142.55 -93.16 -29.25
CA VAL A 972 -142.70 -92.63 -27.88
C VAL A 972 -144.15 -92.28 -27.61
N ALA A 973 -144.83 -91.56 -28.50
CA ALA A 973 -146.24 -91.21 -28.35
C ALA A 973 -147.15 -92.46 -28.30
N GLU A 974 -146.87 -93.47 -29.12
CA GLU A 974 -147.56 -94.78 -29.06
C GLU A 974 -147.39 -95.43 -27.68
N ARG A 975 -146.15 -95.52 -27.18
CA ARG A 975 -145.86 -96.10 -25.86
C ARG A 975 -146.48 -95.31 -24.72
N GLU A 976 -146.48 -93.99 -24.77
CA GLU A 976 -147.14 -93.13 -23.78
C GLU A 976 -148.67 -93.37 -23.78
N SER A 977 -149.28 -93.57 -24.95
CA SER A 977 -150.70 -93.93 -25.05
C SER A 977 -151.01 -95.30 -24.43
N LEU A 978 -150.10 -96.28 -24.58
CA LEU A 978 -150.25 -97.62 -24.03
C LEU A 978 -150.04 -97.63 -22.51
N VAL A 979 -149.01 -96.92 -22.01
CA VAL A 979 -148.77 -96.72 -20.57
C VAL A 979 -149.98 -96.04 -19.91
N LYS A 980 -150.59 -95.05 -20.57
CA LYS A 980 -151.79 -94.39 -20.05
C LYS A 980 -152.96 -95.37 -19.83
N LYS A 981 -153.26 -96.24 -20.81
CA LYS A 981 -154.27 -97.31 -20.67
C LYS A 981 -153.96 -98.22 -19.48
N LEU A 982 -152.73 -98.74 -19.40
CA LEU A 982 -152.30 -99.63 -18.31
C LEU A 982 -152.35 -98.97 -16.92
N VAL A 983 -152.18 -97.64 -16.83
CA VAL A 983 -152.32 -96.88 -15.59
C VAL A 983 -153.79 -96.73 -15.18
N ASP A 984 -154.69 -96.52 -16.14
CA ASP A 984 -156.13 -96.43 -15.89
C ASP A 984 -156.74 -97.81 -15.54
N ASP A 985 -156.32 -98.88 -16.22
CA ASP A 985 -156.66 -100.28 -15.89
C ASP A 985 -156.18 -100.66 -14.47
N LYS A 986 -154.93 -100.30 -14.13
CA LYS A 986 -154.41 -100.48 -12.76
C LYS A 986 -155.28 -99.75 -11.72
N LYS A 987 -155.73 -98.54 -12.02
CA LYS A 987 -156.61 -97.74 -11.14
C LYS A 987 -157.93 -98.46 -10.87
N PHE A 988 -158.53 -99.06 -11.89
CA PHE A 988 -159.75 -99.85 -11.78
C PHE A 988 -159.57 -101.03 -10.82
N TYR A 989 -158.54 -101.86 -11.04
CA TYR A 989 -158.29 -103.01 -10.16
C TYR A 989 -157.89 -102.63 -8.73
N GLN A 990 -157.19 -101.52 -8.52
CA GLN A 990 -156.89 -101.03 -7.17
C GLN A 990 -158.14 -100.61 -6.39
N LEU A 991 -159.14 -100.01 -7.07
CA LEU A 991 -160.44 -99.67 -6.44
C LEU A 991 -161.28 -100.91 -6.11
N GLU A 992 -161.21 -101.98 -6.90
CA GLU A 992 -161.90 -103.24 -6.61
C GLU A 992 -161.25 -104.01 -5.44
N LEU A 993 -159.92 -103.96 -5.32
CA LEU A 993 -159.18 -104.54 -4.19
C LEU A 993 -159.53 -103.89 -2.85
N VAL A 994 -159.45 -102.55 -2.77
CA VAL A 994 -159.71 -101.79 -1.53
C VAL A 994 -161.13 -102.06 -0.98
N ASN A 995 -162.13 -102.24 -1.86
CA ASN A 995 -163.50 -102.56 -1.45
C ASN A 995 -163.70 -104.00 -0.92
N ARG A 996 -162.80 -104.94 -1.25
CA ARG A 996 -162.80 -106.28 -0.61
C ARG A 996 -161.99 -106.29 0.69
N GLU A 997 -160.90 -105.55 0.73
CA GLU A 997 -159.95 -105.49 1.85
C GLU A 997 -160.59 -104.95 3.14
N THR A 998 -161.51 -103.98 3.04
CA THR A 998 -162.24 -103.40 4.19
C THR A 998 -163.14 -104.37 4.96
N ASN A 999 -163.56 -105.50 4.36
CA ASN A 999 -164.32 -106.55 5.07
C ASN A 999 -163.44 -107.66 5.63
N PHE A 1000 -162.30 -107.98 5.00
CA PHE A 1000 -161.48 -109.13 5.37
C PHE A 1000 -160.61 -108.88 6.61
N ASN A 1001 -160.08 -107.65 6.75
CA ASN A 1001 -159.19 -107.25 7.84
C ASN A 1001 -159.88 -107.09 9.22
N LYS A 1002 -161.09 -107.62 9.38
CA LYS A 1002 -161.83 -107.67 10.64
C LYS A 1002 -161.77 -109.03 11.36
N VAL A 1003 -161.17 -110.06 10.74
CA VAL A 1003 -161.28 -111.46 11.22
C VAL A 1003 -159.93 -112.10 11.56
N PHE A 1004 -158.87 -111.94 10.76
CA PHE A 1004 -157.54 -112.49 11.06
C PHE A 1004 -156.37 -111.58 10.68
N ASN A 1005 -155.25 -111.78 11.37
CA ASN A 1005 -154.05 -110.93 11.36
C ASN A 1005 -153.00 -111.30 10.29
N ALA A 1006 -152.09 -110.33 10.09
CA ALA A 1006 -150.63 -110.50 9.92
C ALA A 1006 -150.00 -110.56 8.51
N SER A 1007 -149.01 -109.68 8.34
CA SER A 1007 -147.84 -109.77 7.44
C SER A 1007 -148.09 -109.59 5.93
N PRO A 1008 -147.05 -109.38 5.08
CA PRO A 1008 -145.62 -109.27 5.39
C PRO A 1008 -144.91 -108.01 4.87
N ASN A 1009 -143.60 -107.90 5.16
CA ASN A 1009 -142.67 -106.91 4.59
C ASN A 1009 -141.65 -107.62 3.67
N VAL A 1010 -141.63 -107.26 2.38
CA VAL A 1010 -140.63 -107.66 1.35
C VAL A 1010 -140.60 -106.50 0.34
N GLY A 1011 -139.49 -105.98 -0.20
CA GLY A 1011 -138.17 -106.56 -0.50
C GLY A 1011 -138.08 -106.89 -2.01
N VAL A 1012 -136.92 -106.86 -2.70
CA VAL A 1012 -135.55 -106.57 -2.25
C VAL A 1012 -134.62 -106.35 -3.48
N ILE A 1013 -133.60 -105.47 -3.34
CA ILE A 1013 -132.24 -105.44 -3.97
C ILE A 1013 -132.00 -105.96 -5.43
N ASN A 1014 -131.34 -105.15 -6.28
CA ASN A 1014 -130.01 -105.43 -6.92
C ASN A 1014 -129.48 -104.22 -7.75
N PRO A 1015 -128.20 -104.18 -8.21
CA PRO A 1015 -127.47 -102.91 -8.38
C PRO A 1015 -126.78 -102.77 -9.76
N LEU A 1016 -125.71 -101.96 -9.81
CA LEU A 1016 -124.65 -101.82 -10.82
C LEU A 1016 -124.82 -100.81 -11.98
N ILE A 1017 -123.78 -99.96 -12.09
CA ILE A 1017 -123.08 -99.53 -13.31
C ILE A 1017 -123.54 -98.27 -14.08
N LYS A 1018 -122.79 -97.19 -13.79
CA LYS A 1018 -122.16 -96.19 -14.69
C LYS A 1018 -122.96 -95.02 -15.33
N GLN A 1019 -122.36 -93.85 -15.06
CA GLN A 1019 -121.99 -92.73 -15.98
C GLN A 1019 -122.89 -91.50 -16.17
N LYS A 1020 -122.21 -90.34 -16.08
CA LYS A 1020 -122.45 -89.04 -16.77
C LYS A 1020 -123.70 -88.23 -16.34
N ARG A 1021 -123.72 -86.89 -16.50
CA ARG A 1021 -122.67 -85.83 -16.40
C ARG A 1021 -123.37 -84.47 -16.54
N LYS A 1022 -123.02 -83.51 -15.68
CA LYS A 1022 -122.96 -82.05 -15.96
C LYS A 1022 -121.89 -81.50 -15.00
N ASN A 1023 -120.85 -80.86 -15.53
CA ASN A 1023 -120.64 -79.41 -15.59
C ASN A 1023 -120.41 -78.79 -14.19
N ASP A 1024 -119.43 -77.91 -13.99
CA ASP A 1024 -118.66 -77.17 -15.00
C ASP A 1024 -117.18 -77.61 -15.19
N LYS A 1025 -116.49 -76.98 -16.14
CA LYS A 1025 -115.18 -77.40 -16.67
C LYS A 1025 -114.00 -76.81 -15.90
N SER A 1026 -112.94 -77.60 -15.75
CA SER A 1026 -111.63 -77.17 -15.26
C SER A 1026 -110.54 -77.28 -16.34
N ALA A 1027 -109.44 -76.55 -16.08
CA ALA A 1027 -108.18 -76.40 -16.80
C ALA A 1027 -107.72 -77.51 -17.78
N ASN A 1028 -107.04 -77.11 -18.88
CA ASN A 1028 -105.57 -77.09 -18.89
C ASN A 1028 -104.88 -76.42 -20.10
N ARG A 1029 -103.68 -75.86 -19.84
CA ARG A 1029 -102.45 -75.79 -20.67
C ARG A 1029 -102.38 -75.05 -22.03
N PHE A 1030 -101.37 -74.17 -22.03
CA PHE A 1030 -100.39 -73.83 -23.08
C PHE A 1030 -100.71 -72.81 -24.22
N SER A 1031 -100.02 -71.67 -24.04
CA SER A 1031 -99.12 -70.98 -24.99
C SER A 1031 -99.66 -69.94 -25.98
N SER A 1032 -98.75 -68.99 -26.30
CA SER A 1032 -98.87 -67.80 -27.16
C SER A 1032 -99.72 -66.63 -26.63
N SER A 1033 -99.34 -65.42 -27.05
CA SER A 1033 -99.78 -64.08 -26.58
C SER A 1033 -100.67 -63.42 -27.68
N PRO A 1034 -100.82 -62.07 -27.86
CA PRO A 1034 -100.46 -60.89 -27.04
C PRO A 1034 -101.45 -59.67 -27.04
N ASN A 1035 -101.11 -58.62 -26.27
CA ASN A 1035 -101.22 -57.14 -26.54
C ASN A 1035 -102.43 -56.23 -26.13
N LEU A 1036 -102.06 -54.99 -25.74
CA LEU A 1036 -102.80 -53.69 -25.75
C LEU A 1036 -104.05 -53.55 -24.83
N ARG A 1037 -104.51 -52.34 -24.43
CA ARG A 1037 -104.16 -50.95 -24.82
C ARG A 1037 -104.42 -49.93 -23.67
N ALA A 1038 -103.53 -48.95 -23.48
CA ALA A 1038 -103.71 -47.60 -22.87
C ALA A 1038 -102.30 -46.95 -22.83
N LEU A 1039 -101.94 -45.79 -23.41
CA LEU A 1039 -102.63 -44.51 -23.69
C LEU A 1039 -102.96 -43.73 -22.38
N GLU A 1040 -102.60 -42.46 -22.18
CA GLU A 1040 -102.07 -41.43 -23.12
C GLU A 1040 -101.06 -40.44 -22.48
N ALA A 1041 -100.58 -39.49 -23.30
CA ALA A 1041 -99.47 -38.55 -23.13
C ALA A 1041 -99.45 -37.59 -21.92
N GLY A 1042 -98.27 -36.99 -21.69
CA GLY A 1042 -98.20 -35.57 -21.29
C GLY A 1042 -97.03 -35.12 -20.40
N GLY A 1043 -96.27 -34.12 -20.86
CA GLY A 1043 -95.67 -33.10 -19.97
C GLY A 1043 -94.29 -33.36 -19.35
N THR A 1044 -93.25 -32.80 -19.99
CA THR A 1044 -92.09 -32.11 -19.38
C THR A 1044 -91.92 -32.14 -17.84
N GLY A 1045 -90.83 -32.76 -17.35
CA GLY A 1045 -90.30 -32.47 -16.00
C GLY A 1045 -89.42 -33.56 -15.38
N SER A 1046 -88.46 -33.15 -14.54
CA SER A 1046 -87.46 -33.99 -13.83
C SER A 1046 -86.50 -34.82 -14.71
N GLY A 1047 -85.27 -35.16 -14.29
CA GLY A 1047 -84.60 -34.87 -13.02
C GLY A 1047 -84.16 -36.15 -12.30
N PRO A 1048 -82.88 -36.60 -12.42
CA PRO A 1048 -82.37 -37.78 -11.71
C PRO A 1048 -82.14 -37.46 -10.22
N PRO A 1049 -82.26 -38.45 -9.31
CA PRO A 1049 -81.08 -39.29 -9.02
C PRO A 1049 -81.46 -40.81 -8.98
N PRO A 1050 -80.79 -41.75 -8.26
CA PRO A 1050 -80.31 -43.01 -8.86
C PRO A 1050 -81.01 -44.28 -8.27
N PRO A 1051 -80.66 -45.55 -8.60
CA PRO A 1051 -79.49 -46.24 -8.00
C PRO A 1051 -78.88 -47.36 -8.96
N PRO A 1052 -78.49 -48.63 -8.60
CA PRO A 1052 -77.29 -49.24 -9.21
C PRO A 1052 -77.36 -50.74 -9.67
N SER A 1053 -76.18 -51.31 -10.02
CA SER A 1053 -75.75 -52.72 -9.83
C SER A 1053 -76.11 -53.85 -10.83
N ARG A 1054 -75.04 -54.57 -11.26
CA ARG A 1054 -74.98 -56.02 -11.67
C ARG A 1054 -75.72 -56.42 -12.97
N LEU A 1055 -75.36 -57.48 -13.72
CA LEU A 1055 -74.36 -58.57 -13.60
C LEU A 1055 -73.71 -58.88 -14.99
N GLU A 1056 -72.87 -59.91 -15.10
CA GLU A 1056 -72.09 -60.33 -16.31
C GLU A 1056 -72.30 -61.83 -16.61
N PRO A 1057 -71.92 -62.43 -17.79
CA PRO A 1057 -70.52 -62.94 -17.99
C PRO A 1057 -70.01 -63.44 -19.41
N ILE A 1058 -68.66 -63.61 -19.59
CA ILE A 1058 -67.82 -64.64 -20.31
C ILE A 1058 -68.47 -65.96 -20.86
N PRO A 1059 -67.83 -66.79 -21.77
CA PRO A 1059 -66.36 -66.96 -21.97
C PRO A 1059 -65.74 -67.32 -23.37
N ASN A 1060 -64.40 -67.25 -23.40
CA ASN A 1060 -63.40 -68.09 -24.11
C ASN A 1060 -63.23 -68.10 -25.65
N SER A 1061 -61.94 -67.99 -26.02
CA SER A 1061 -61.32 -68.31 -27.32
C SER A 1061 -61.41 -69.82 -27.66
N PRO A 1062 -61.33 -70.21 -28.94
CA PRO A 1062 -59.99 -70.52 -29.47
C PRO A 1062 -59.66 -69.89 -30.84
N ILE A 1063 -58.41 -69.46 -30.97
CA ILE A 1063 -57.73 -69.14 -32.24
C ILE A 1063 -57.57 -70.42 -33.06
N HIS A 1064 -57.75 -70.33 -34.38
CA HIS A 1064 -56.95 -70.90 -35.48
C HIS A 1064 -57.84 -70.87 -36.75
N GLN A 1065 -57.42 -70.47 -37.95
CA GLN A 1065 -56.18 -69.96 -38.55
C GLN A 1065 -56.52 -69.79 -40.06
N LEU A 1066 -55.57 -70.09 -40.95
CA LEU A 1066 -55.67 -70.23 -42.42
C LEU A 1066 -55.55 -68.91 -43.21
N GLU A 1067 -54.59 -68.74 -44.12
CA GLU A 1067 -53.28 -69.38 -44.33
C GLU A 1067 -52.54 -68.41 -45.31
N LEU A 1068 -51.36 -67.86 -44.99
CA LEU A 1068 -50.05 -68.46 -45.25
C LEU A 1068 -49.95 -69.21 -46.59
N ASN A 1069 -49.15 -68.68 -47.52
CA ASN A 1069 -48.71 -69.35 -48.76
C ASN A 1069 -49.86 -69.67 -49.76
N PRO A 1070 -49.60 -70.22 -50.97
CA PRO A 1070 -48.32 -70.66 -51.54
C PRO A 1070 -47.89 -69.98 -52.85
N SER A 1071 -46.75 -70.42 -53.36
CA SER A 1071 -46.14 -70.06 -54.65
C SER A 1071 -47.08 -70.21 -55.87
N LYS A 1072 -46.91 -69.29 -56.84
CA LYS A 1072 -47.67 -69.16 -58.11
C LYS A 1072 -48.02 -70.45 -58.87
N PRO A 1073 -49.25 -70.52 -59.41
CA PRO A 1073 -49.59 -71.32 -60.59
C PRO A 1073 -50.26 -70.53 -61.76
N LEU A 1074 -49.63 -70.56 -62.95
CA LEU A 1074 -50.16 -70.96 -64.30
C LEU A 1074 -51.56 -70.52 -64.83
N PRO A 1075 -51.83 -70.45 -66.18
CA PRO A 1075 -50.96 -70.43 -67.37
C PRO A 1075 -51.41 -69.35 -68.46
N PRO A 1076 -51.25 -69.47 -69.82
CA PRO A 1076 -50.36 -68.57 -70.59
C PRO A 1076 -51.00 -68.01 -71.92
N PRO A 1077 -50.28 -67.46 -72.95
CA PRO A 1077 -49.19 -68.08 -73.74
C PRO A 1077 -47.87 -67.25 -73.81
N THR A 1078 -46.92 -67.67 -74.67
CA THR A 1078 -45.51 -67.23 -74.83
C THR A 1078 -45.14 -67.05 -76.33
N PRO A 1079 -43.88 -66.82 -76.79
CA PRO A 1079 -42.63 -66.20 -76.25
C PRO A 1079 -42.29 -64.92 -77.11
N PRO A 1080 -41.13 -64.66 -77.78
CA PRO A 1080 -39.69 -64.95 -77.55
C PRO A 1080 -38.66 -63.78 -77.79
N THR A 1081 -37.41 -64.00 -77.33
CA THR A 1081 -36.10 -63.50 -77.88
C THR A 1081 -35.52 -62.09 -77.59
N GLU A 1082 -34.18 -62.06 -77.62
CA GLU A 1082 -33.16 -61.03 -77.27
C GLU A 1082 -32.77 -60.11 -78.50
N PRO A 1083 -31.67 -59.29 -78.56
CA PRO A 1083 -30.50 -59.11 -77.65
C PRO A 1083 -29.76 -57.74 -77.56
N LYS A 1084 -28.60 -57.75 -76.86
CA LYS A 1084 -27.32 -56.99 -77.05
C LYS A 1084 -27.05 -55.62 -76.36
N LYS A 1085 -25.74 -55.33 -76.29
CA LYS A 1085 -25.05 -54.10 -75.80
C LYS A 1085 -24.77 -53.10 -76.95
N PHE A 1086 -24.06 -52.00 -76.62
CA PHE A 1086 -23.52 -50.87 -77.43
C PHE A 1086 -24.43 -49.62 -77.41
N MET A 1087 -23.97 -48.45 -76.96
CA MET A 1087 -23.07 -47.41 -77.54
C MET A 1087 -23.76 -46.45 -78.54
N SER A 1088 -23.32 -45.19 -78.53
CA SER A 1088 -23.74 -44.04 -79.37
C SER A 1088 -23.18 -44.10 -80.81
N PRO A 1089 -23.37 -43.08 -81.70
CA PRO A 1089 -24.42 -42.06 -81.88
C PRO A 1089 -25.07 -42.28 -83.28
N PRO A 1090 -25.10 -41.38 -84.31
CA PRO A 1090 -25.35 -39.93 -84.44
C PRO A 1090 -26.47 -39.57 -85.49
N GLU A 1091 -26.58 -38.28 -85.85
CA GLU A 1091 -27.14 -37.71 -87.13
C GLU A 1091 -28.64 -37.93 -87.45
N MET A 1092 -29.37 -37.04 -88.15
CA MET A 1092 -29.16 -35.67 -88.68
C MET A 1092 -30.54 -34.94 -88.59
N GLU A 1093 -30.78 -33.65 -88.86
CA GLU A 1093 -30.09 -32.54 -89.55
C GLU A 1093 -30.48 -31.20 -88.81
N ASN A 1094 -30.33 -29.94 -89.25
CA ASN A 1094 -29.92 -29.28 -90.51
C ASN A 1094 -28.96 -28.09 -90.15
N SER A 1095 -29.25 -26.84 -90.56
CA SER A 1095 -28.47 -25.59 -90.37
C SER A 1095 -29.40 -24.36 -90.62
N PRO A 1096 -28.97 -23.06 -90.65
CA PRO A 1096 -27.61 -22.48 -90.47
C PRO A 1096 -27.45 -21.17 -89.62
N VAL A 1097 -26.28 -21.02 -88.96
CA VAL A 1097 -25.36 -19.82 -88.90
C VAL A 1097 -25.88 -18.50 -88.24
N ALA A 1098 -25.13 -17.68 -87.45
CA ALA A 1098 -23.72 -17.55 -86.98
C ALA A 1098 -23.73 -17.17 -85.45
N SER A 1099 -22.82 -17.50 -84.53
CA SER A 1099 -21.33 -17.50 -84.44
C SER A 1099 -20.68 -16.11 -84.24
N PRO A 1100 -19.48 -15.96 -83.57
CA PRO A 1100 -18.59 -16.96 -82.94
C PRO A 1100 -18.08 -16.63 -81.50
N ASP A 1101 -17.26 -17.53 -80.95
CA ASP A 1101 -16.37 -17.39 -79.77
C ASP A 1101 -15.06 -18.18 -80.05
N PRO A 1102 -13.84 -17.67 -79.76
CA PRO A 1102 -13.04 -18.22 -78.63
C PRO A 1102 -11.97 -17.30 -77.99
N GLN A 1103 -11.56 -17.54 -76.73
CA GLN A 1103 -10.11 -17.66 -76.41
C GLN A 1103 -9.72 -18.45 -75.13
N ARG A 1104 -8.54 -19.10 -75.20
CA ARG A 1104 -7.85 -19.91 -74.17
C ARG A 1104 -6.39 -19.44 -74.01
N GLN A 1105 -5.86 -19.55 -72.78
CA GLN A 1105 -4.47 -19.92 -72.41
C GLN A 1105 -4.45 -20.05 -70.86
N GLU A 1106 -4.01 -21.11 -70.17
CA GLU A 1106 -3.12 -22.28 -70.39
C GLU A 1106 -1.63 -22.01 -70.05
N TRP A 1107 -0.95 -23.00 -69.43
CA TRP A 1107 0.44 -23.01 -68.85
C TRP A 1107 0.64 -22.45 -67.41
N PHE A 1108 1.54 -22.99 -66.54
CA PHE A 1108 2.13 -24.35 -66.36
C PHE A 1108 2.89 -24.44 -64.99
N ALA A 1109 3.26 -25.65 -64.53
CA ALA A 1109 4.13 -25.99 -63.36
C ALA A 1109 3.57 -25.64 -61.94
N GLN A 1110 3.68 -26.43 -60.86
CA GLN A 1110 4.66 -27.41 -60.31
C GLN A 1110 5.88 -26.81 -59.59
N TYR A 1111 5.95 -26.88 -58.24
CA TYR A 1111 6.79 -27.84 -57.47
C TYR A 1111 6.77 -27.60 -55.93
N PHE A 1112 6.57 -28.69 -55.17
CA PHE A 1112 6.99 -29.01 -53.79
C PHE A 1112 7.31 -27.94 -52.70
N THR A 1113 6.59 -28.08 -51.56
CA THR A 1113 7.02 -27.95 -50.15
C THR A 1113 7.93 -26.79 -49.69
N PHE A 1114 7.40 -25.97 -48.78
CA PHE A 1114 7.68 -26.15 -47.35
C PHE A 1114 6.38 -25.99 -46.53
#